data_AF-A0A934NG29-F1
#
_entry.id   AF-A0A934NG29-F1
#
_cell.length_a   1.000
_cell.length_b   1.000
_cell.length_c   1.000
_cell.angle_alpha   90.00
_cell.angle_beta   90.00
_cell.angle_gamma   90.00
#
_symmetry.space_group_name_H-M   'P 1'
#
loop_
_entity.id
_entity.type
_entity.pdbx_description
1 polymer ?
#
loop_
_entity_poly.entity_id
_entity_poly.type
_entity_poly.pdbx_seq_one_letter_code
_entity_poly.pdbx_strand_id
1 'polypeptide(L)'
;MPELDRIATTLGAECDPDDTLTDILPALRAQHPVPLVVTRDDVIQGTVGLEVVVDAFGGDLAAVLVGAVMRPAPLFDVGESVEEGVRAMRKAGAAAVIVTESAGGLFSRQRESHPVGMVTDAQVLATIGKNVTDKAPMKILAGHRDLGFNVPVSPCQRNCPIKQDIATYVDYVSQGRYVDSWTVIHETNPFPSMLGRLCNHPCETDCKRGWDPGEEPVTIRSIKRFSTDFAFQQNLWIDYKIAPSNGHRVAVVGAGPAGLTCALDLRVQGYDVVLYEREAKVGGLLSTSIPPFRFDHRQLQWELDMILATGIDVRTNANVGEGERDIHVSDLVAEYDAVFVSIGMMKGRILPIPGHDLPQVTDAMTFLRQISYDRTPEHFPIGGRVVVVGGGAIATDACQSSIKLGAKEVWMVAIEPEDRLPAFGNELHEAKEIGLNIKCGVIVKEVEADDQGQLAAVAFAPLQPMEFDPLSGKLIFASVKEVEGAERWTVGADLVVFASGQIMEAPGDPVPLTQRGLVAADRAGHTGVDKLFCGGDCVQGPSFIVDAVGWGHRVARSIRESLGDASAPGERIYQTIVERTDDHRQSEVFARTEPAILEAAKRYDMSECELPWSDREAIVQSIRCFQCDSVHHYDTAVCVLCGACDDVCPEKAIDVVVFGEDRERSSGGETMVCRTSGGDPLSGGYEGEIYINYDRCTNCRICEDHCPVNCITFERVRFVDDTMRVVEKPRITVDLPLVAVH
;
A
#
# COMPACT_ATOMS: atom_id res chain seq x y z
N MET A 1 4.56 38.88 -7.27
CA MET A 1 3.79 38.89 -6.00
C MET A 1 4.70 38.22 -4.97
N PRO A 2 4.82 38.71 -3.73
CA PRO A 2 5.60 38.03 -2.70
C PRO A 2 4.92 36.70 -2.39
N GLU A 3 5.51 35.59 -2.80
CA GLU A 3 4.91 34.25 -2.65
C GLU A 3 5.34 33.58 -1.35
N LEU A 4 6.56 33.84 -0.88
CA LEU A 4 7.10 33.22 0.33
C LEU A 4 6.39 33.68 1.60
N ASP A 5 6.04 34.96 1.72
CA ASP A 5 5.26 35.49 2.87
C ASP A 5 3.91 34.77 3.05
N ARG A 6 3.27 34.35 1.95
CA ARG A 6 1.96 33.66 2.00
C ARG A 6 2.02 32.26 2.58
N ILE A 7 3.19 31.62 2.49
CA ILE A 7 3.41 30.25 2.93
C ILE A 7 4.36 30.18 4.12
N ALA A 8 4.93 31.32 4.51
CA ALA A 8 5.77 31.46 5.69
C ALA A 8 4.94 31.15 6.93
N THR A 9 5.42 30.19 7.71
CA THR A 9 4.88 29.93 9.04
C THR A 9 5.59 30.81 10.03
N THR A 10 4.87 31.27 11.05
CA THR A 10 5.49 31.97 12.18
C THR A 10 6.62 31.13 12.75
N LEU A 11 7.76 31.76 13.05
CA LEU A 11 8.87 31.10 13.72
C LEU A 11 8.35 30.47 15.01
N GLY A 12 8.45 29.15 15.11
CA GLY A 12 7.97 28.44 16.29
C GLY A 12 8.99 28.42 17.42
N ALA A 13 8.94 27.39 18.26
CA ALA A 13 9.81 27.24 19.40
C ALA A 13 11.30 27.20 19.01
N GLU A 14 12.11 27.75 19.91
CA GLU A 14 13.57 27.83 19.80
C GLU A 14 14.22 26.74 20.66
N CYS A 15 15.43 26.34 20.29
CA CYS A 15 16.28 25.46 21.09
C CYS A 15 17.74 25.91 21.06
N ASP A 16 18.52 25.52 22.06
CA ASP A 16 19.95 25.82 22.12
C ASP A 16 20.75 24.71 21.41
N PRO A 17 21.86 25.04 20.71
CA PRO A 17 22.72 24.01 20.12
C PRO A 17 23.34 23.04 21.15
N ASP A 18 23.33 23.35 22.46
CA ASP A 18 23.76 22.44 23.52
C ASP A 18 22.65 21.51 24.04
N ASP A 19 21.40 21.65 23.59
CA ASP A 19 20.32 20.70 23.90
C ASP A 19 20.60 19.34 23.25
N THR A 20 20.10 18.25 23.85
CA THR A 20 20.14 16.93 23.20
C THR A 20 18.93 16.74 22.28
N LEU A 21 19.02 15.82 21.32
CA LEU A 21 17.87 15.45 20.50
C LEU A 21 16.68 14.93 21.33
N THR A 22 16.94 14.34 22.51
CA THR A 22 15.88 13.92 23.44
C THR A 22 15.15 15.12 24.05
N ASP A 23 15.87 16.17 24.43
CA ASP A 23 15.30 17.36 25.08
C ASP A 23 14.35 18.10 24.15
N ILE A 24 14.69 18.18 22.88
CA ILE A 24 13.89 18.91 21.88
C ILE A 24 12.82 18.05 21.19
N LEU A 25 12.84 16.73 21.38
CA LEU A 25 11.92 15.80 20.69
C LEU A 25 10.44 16.13 20.89
N PRO A 26 9.95 16.46 22.11
CA PRO A 26 8.55 16.86 22.30
C PRO A 26 8.19 18.12 21.52
N ALA A 27 9.09 19.12 21.49
CA ALA A 27 8.88 20.38 20.77
C ALA A 27 8.91 20.17 19.24
N LEU A 28 9.84 19.36 18.74
CA LEU A 28 9.90 18.95 17.33
C LEU A 28 8.60 18.26 16.90
N ARG A 29 8.09 17.31 17.69
CA ARG A 29 6.82 16.61 17.37
C ARG A 29 5.62 17.54 17.37
N ALA A 30 5.60 18.52 18.26
CA ALA A 30 4.51 19.49 18.34
C ALA A 30 4.51 20.49 17.16
N GLN A 31 5.67 20.75 16.57
CA GLN A 31 5.84 21.79 15.55
C GLN A 31 6.04 21.26 14.12
N HIS A 32 6.32 19.96 13.96
CA HIS A 32 6.46 19.31 12.66
C HIS A 32 5.26 19.60 11.72
N PRO A 33 5.48 19.93 10.44
CA PRO A 33 6.74 19.84 9.67
C PRO A 33 7.66 21.06 9.76
N VAL A 34 7.36 22.03 10.63
CA VAL A 34 8.19 23.24 10.78
C VAL A 34 9.35 22.91 11.72
N PRO A 35 10.63 23.04 11.30
CA PRO A 35 11.76 22.75 12.16
C PRO A 35 11.82 23.75 13.34
N LEU A 36 12.51 23.37 14.41
CA LEU A 36 12.85 24.30 15.49
C LEU A 36 13.95 25.24 15.01
N VAL A 37 13.89 26.48 15.49
CA VAL A 37 14.95 27.47 15.25
C VAL A 37 16.04 27.25 16.27
N VAL A 38 17.26 27.03 15.81
CA VAL A 38 18.41 26.90 16.71
C VAL A 38 18.99 28.29 16.93
N THR A 39 18.95 28.77 18.18
CA THR A 39 19.37 30.12 18.55
C THR A 39 20.47 30.08 19.60
N ARG A 40 21.38 31.05 19.54
CA ARG A 40 22.34 31.33 20.62
C ARG A 40 22.51 32.83 20.74
N ASP A 41 22.35 33.37 21.94
CA ASP A 41 22.44 34.81 22.23
C ASP A 41 21.55 35.66 21.28
N ASP A 42 20.29 35.25 21.08
CA ASP A 42 19.31 35.87 20.16
C ASP A 42 19.72 35.87 18.68
N VAL A 43 20.73 35.07 18.29
CA VAL A 43 21.18 34.90 16.90
C VAL A 43 20.77 33.52 16.39
N ILE A 44 20.02 33.50 15.29
CA ILE A 44 19.66 32.27 14.56
C ILE A 44 20.95 31.62 14.01
N GLN A 45 21.25 30.42 14.50
CA GLN A 45 22.39 29.61 14.05
C GLN A 45 21.98 28.65 12.93
N GLY A 46 20.71 28.22 12.91
CA GLY A 46 20.21 27.28 11.93
C GLY A 46 18.83 26.75 12.31
N THR A 47 18.50 25.58 11.77
CA THR A 47 17.24 24.87 12.02
C THR A 47 17.52 23.40 12.27
N VAL A 48 16.67 22.76 13.07
CA VAL A 48 16.68 21.32 13.30
C VAL A 48 15.27 20.78 13.10
N GLY A 49 15.11 19.81 12.20
CA GLY A 49 13.84 19.21 11.85
C GLY A 49 13.72 17.76 12.34
N LEU A 50 12.52 17.19 12.27
CA LEU A 50 12.25 15.83 12.74
C LEU A 50 12.96 14.78 11.88
N GLU A 51 13.29 15.10 10.62
CA GLU A 51 14.07 14.24 9.72
C GLU A 51 15.44 13.87 10.31
N VAL A 52 16.04 14.76 11.11
CA VAL A 52 17.31 14.51 11.78
C VAL A 52 17.17 13.45 12.89
N VAL A 53 16.01 13.43 13.55
CA VAL A 53 15.68 12.41 14.56
C VAL A 53 15.38 11.07 13.89
N VAL A 54 14.73 11.08 12.73
CA VAL A 54 14.47 9.87 11.92
C VAL A 54 15.79 9.27 11.42
N ASP A 55 16.73 10.10 10.97
CA ASP A 55 18.06 9.64 10.55
C ASP A 55 18.88 9.10 11.73
N ALA A 56 18.65 9.62 12.95
CA ALA A 56 19.28 9.17 14.18
C ALA A 56 18.54 8.00 14.86
N PHE A 57 17.48 7.47 14.25
CA PHE A 57 16.64 6.43 14.84
C PHE A 57 17.44 5.14 15.06
N GLY A 58 17.45 4.65 16.31
CA GLY A 58 18.28 3.51 16.74
C GLY A 58 19.65 3.86 17.34
N GLY A 59 19.97 5.16 17.49
CA GLY A 59 21.08 5.67 18.31
C GLY A 59 20.63 6.23 19.67
N ASP A 60 21.57 6.55 20.56
CA ASP A 60 21.28 7.22 21.84
C ASP A 60 21.00 8.71 21.59
N LEU A 61 19.72 9.06 21.43
CA LEU A 61 19.27 10.46 21.24
C LEU A 61 19.68 11.38 22.39
N ALA A 62 20.00 10.85 23.57
CA ALA A 62 20.49 11.65 24.69
C ALA A 62 21.97 12.01 24.57
N ALA A 63 22.71 11.37 23.65
CA ALA A 63 24.13 11.65 23.40
C ALA A 63 24.37 12.60 22.21
N VAL A 64 23.34 12.87 21.40
CA VAL A 64 23.45 13.70 20.19
C VAL A 64 22.99 15.12 20.50
N LEU A 65 23.90 16.09 20.36
CA LEU A 65 23.62 17.51 20.56
C LEU A 65 23.01 18.14 19.30
N VAL A 66 22.06 19.05 19.49
CA VAL A 66 21.39 19.80 18.41
C VAL A 66 22.39 20.51 17.51
N GLY A 67 23.41 21.16 18.07
CA GLY A 67 24.42 21.89 17.32
C GLY A 67 25.27 21.01 16.39
N ALA A 68 25.35 19.70 16.65
CA ALA A 68 26.08 18.76 15.81
C ALA A 68 25.30 18.34 14.55
N VAL A 69 23.98 18.54 14.57
CA VAL A 69 23.07 18.01 13.55
C VAL A 69 22.15 19.07 12.93
N MET A 70 22.14 20.29 13.47
CA MET A 70 21.43 21.43 12.90
C MET A 70 21.94 21.75 11.49
N ARG A 71 21.03 22.25 10.65
CA ARG A 71 21.35 22.70 9.29
C ARG A 71 21.32 24.23 9.22
N PRO A 72 22.22 24.86 8.44
CA PRO A 72 22.14 26.30 8.21
C PRO A 72 20.78 26.67 7.62
N ALA A 73 20.20 27.79 8.01
CA ALA A 73 18.96 28.31 7.42
C ALA A 73 19.23 29.69 6.81
N PRO A 74 19.30 29.83 5.48
CA PRO A 74 19.55 31.12 4.84
C PRO A 74 18.41 32.10 5.14
N LEU A 75 18.76 33.37 5.31
CA LEU A 75 17.81 34.49 5.40
C LEU A 75 17.40 34.92 3.99
N PHE A 76 16.11 35.17 3.77
CA PHE A 76 15.54 35.49 2.47
C PHE A 76 14.45 36.54 2.58
N ASP A 77 14.29 37.42 1.61
CA ASP A 77 13.33 38.54 1.71
C ASP A 77 11.91 38.04 1.36
N VAL A 78 10.90 38.53 2.07
CA VAL A 78 9.47 38.24 1.80
C VAL A 78 9.07 38.47 0.34
N GLY A 79 9.75 39.37 -0.37
CA GLY A 79 9.53 39.75 -1.76
C GLY A 79 10.00 38.75 -2.82
N GLU A 80 10.80 37.77 -2.45
CA GLU A 80 11.46 36.85 -3.39
C GLU A 80 10.60 35.61 -3.74
N SER A 81 10.95 34.91 -4.83
CA SER A 81 10.13 33.80 -5.37
C SER A 81 10.37 32.47 -4.65
N VAL A 82 9.39 31.57 -4.73
CA VAL A 82 9.48 30.21 -4.16
C VAL A 82 10.68 29.44 -4.77
N GLU A 83 10.92 29.55 -6.08
CA GLU A 83 12.03 28.90 -6.79
C GLU A 83 13.41 29.44 -6.39
N GLU A 84 13.52 30.74 -6.06
CA GLU A 84 14.75 31.30 -5.52
C GLU A 84 15.00 30.80 -4.09
N GLY A 85 13.95 30.68 -3.27
CA GLY A 85 13.99 30.01 -1.98
C GLY A 85 14.51 28.57 -2.07
N VAL A 86 14.00 27.76 -3.01
CA VAL A 86 14.52 26.40 -3.28
C VAL A 86 16.00 26.40 -3.62
N ARG A 87 16.43 27.31 -4.52
CA ARG A 87 17.83 27.40 -4.92
C ARG A 87 18.72 27.75 -3.73
N ALA A 88 18.28 28.65 -2.85
CA ALA A 88 18.99 29.01 -1.63
C ALA A 88 19.08 27.81 -0.66
N MET A 89 17.97 27.09 -0.42
CA MET A 89 17.94 25.89 0.42
C MET A 89 18.90 24.81 -0.09
N ARG A 90 18.84 24.49 -1.39
CA ARG A 90 19.72 23.48 -2.02
C ARG A 90 21.19 23.86 -1.91
N LYS A 91 21.52 25.13 -2.13
CA LYS A 91 22.90 25.63 -2.03
C LYS A 91 23.43 25.56 -0.61
N ALA A 92 22.58 25.82 0.37
CA ALA A 92 22.93 25.82 1.80
C ALA A 92 22.85 24.44 2.45
N GLY A 93 22.26 23.43 1.79
CA GLY A 93 21.89 22.17 2.42
C GLY A 93 20.85 22.37 3.54
N ALA A 94 20.02 23.40 3.41
CA ALA A 94 19.04 23.80 4.42
C ALA A 94 17.71 23.06 4.24
N ALA A 95 17.06 22.70 5.34
CA ALA A 95 15.69 22.17 5.35
C ALA A 95 14.63 23.29 5.32
N ALA A 96 15.05 24.54 5.58
CA ALA A 96 14.16 25.70 5.61
C ALA A 96 14.92 27.01 5.33
N VAL A 97 14.17 28.05 5.01
CA VAL A 97 14.62 29.42 4.78
C VAL A 97 13.91 30.31 5.79
N ILE A 98 14.66 31.15 6.49
CA ILE A 98 14.09 32.19 7.34
C ILE A 98 13.65 33.35 6.46
N VAL A 99 12.36 33.61 6.45
CA VAL A 99 11.78 34.74 5.74
C VAL A 99 11.94 35.99 6.59
N THR A 100 12.49 37.03 5.99
CA THR A 100 12.80 38.30 6.64
C THR A 100 12.04 39.44 5.96
N GLU A 101 11.60 40.40 6.76
CA GLU A 101 11.02 41.63 6.27
C GLU A 101 11.95 42.80 6.59
N SER A 102 12.13 43.69 5.63
CA SER A 102 12.88 44.93 5.82
C SER A 102 12.04 45.96 6.57
N ALA A 103 12.49 46.40 7.74
CA ALA A 103 11.92 47.56 8.43
C ALA A 103 12.49 48.87 7.87
N GLY A 104 11.63 49.68 7.23
CA GLY A 104 11.97 51.03 6.76
C GLY A 104 11.47 51.35 5.34
N GLY A 105 11.11 52.61 5.08
CA GLY A 105 10.68 53.04 3.75
C GLY A 105 11.80 52.93 2.71
N LEU A 106 11.46 52.99 1.41
CA LEU A 106 12.36 52.83 0.25
C LEU A 106 13.68 53.63 0.28
N PHE A 107 13.77 54.66 1.12
CA PHE A 107 14.91 55.58 1.26
C PHE A 107 15.57 55.56 2.64
N SER A 108 15.22 54.62 3.53
CA SER A 108 15.88 54.47 4.83
C SER A 108 17.32 54.00 4.65
N ARG A 109 18.27 54.67 5.34
CA ARG A 109 19.70 54.29 5.38
C ARG A 109 19.98 53.17 6.39
N GLN A 110 19.03 52.86 7.26
CA GLN A 110 19.06 51.71 8.15
C GLN A 110 18.03 50.73 7.63
N ARG A 111 18.51 49.66 6.95
CA ARG A 111 17.72 48.48 6.66
C ARG A 111 17.96 47.51 7.81
N GLU A 112 17.06 47.49 8.78
CA GLU A 112 17.00 46.42 9.76
C GLU A 112 16.08 45.34 9.18
N SER A 113 16.64 44.19 8.82
CA SER A 113 15.87 43.02 8.40
C SER A 113 15.60 42.16 9.64
N HIS A 114 14.34 41.87 9.93
CA HIS A 114 13.97 40.99 11.02
C HIS A 114 13.27 39.74 10.48
N PRO A 115 13.49 38.57 11.09
CA PRO A 115 12.73 37.37 10.77
C PRO A 115 11.24 37.59 11.01
N VAL A 116 10.42 37.28 10.01
CA VAL A 116 8.95 37.35 10.08
C VAL A 116 8.29 35.97 9.97
N GLY A 117 9.03 34.99 9.46
CA GLY A 117 8.56 33.61 9.37
C GLY A 117 9.64 32.69 8.85
N MET A 118 9.25 31.46 8.57
CA MET A 118 10.10 30.45 7.96
C MET A 118 9.28 29.65 6.95
N VAL A 119 9.94 29.29 5.86
CA VAL A 119 9.40 28.44 4.83
C VAL A 119 10.25 27.19 4.75
N THR A 120 9.64 26.02 4.91
CA THR A 120 10.33 24.73 4.80
C THR A 120 10.39 24.24 3.36
N ASP A 121 11.33 23.36 3.04
CA ASP A 121 11.36 22.72 1.72
C ASP A 121 10.09 21.91 1.43
N ALA A 122 9.50 21.25 2.44
CA ALA A 122 8.21 20.59 2.35
C ALA A 122 7.08 21.59 2.04
N GLN A 123 7.06 22.78 2.65
CA GLN A 123 6.08 23.82 2.35
C GLN A 123 6.26 24.39 0.95
N VAL A 124 7.50 24.54 0.48
CA VAL A 124 7.79 24.92 -0.90
C VAL A 124 7.32 23.84 -1.86
N LEU A 125 7.68 22.57 -1.64
CA LEU A 125 7.29 21.45 -2.48
C LEU A 125 5.77 21.28 -2.50
N ALA A 126 5.12 21.40 -1.34
CA ALA A 126 3.66 21.41 -1.23
C ALA A 126 3.05 22.64 -1.92
N THR A 127 3.73 23.79 -1.93
CA THR A 127 3.27 25.00 -2.65
C THR A 127 3.44 24.85 -4.15
N ILE A 128 4.51 24.23 -4.63
CA ILE A 128 4.67 23.82 -6.02
C ILE A 128 3.53 22.86 -6.38
N GLY A 129 3.27 21.87 -5.53
CA GLY A 129 2.11 20.97 -5.63
C GLY A 129 0.74 21.64 -5.44
N LYS A 130 0.66 22.87 -4.89
CA LYS A 130 -0.57 23.67 -4.74
C LYS A 130 -0.70 24.77 -5.79
N ASN A 131 0.36 25.23 -6.45
CA ASN A 131 0.29 26.17 -7.59
C ASN A 131 -0.35 25.51 -8.82
N VAL A 132 -0.60 24.21 -8.70
CA VAL A 132 -1.54 23.32 -9.39
C VAL A 132 -3.04 23.63 -9.11
N THR A 133 -3.35 24.58 -8.23
CA THR A 133 -4.69 24.80 -7.65
C THR A 133 -5.78 24.97 -8.72
N ASP A 134 -6.70 24.02 -8.76
CA ASP A 134 -8.06 24.13 -8.20
C ASP A 134 -8.73 25.52 -8.31
N LYS A 135 -8.62 26.15 -9.48
CA LYS A 135 -9.32 27.40 -9.80
C LYS A 135 -10.74 27.18 -10.30
N ALA A 136 -11.23 25.93 -10.38
CA ALA A 136 -12.66 25.73 -10.55
C ALA A 136 -13.39 26.07 -9.25
N PRO A 137 -14.53 26.78 -9.32
CA PRO A 137 -15.52 26.63 -8.26
C PRO A 137 -15.87 25.15 -8.15
N MET A 138 -15.43 24.50 -7.07
CA MET A 138 -15.78 23.13 -6.68
C MET A 138 -17.26 22.90 -6.96
N LYS A 139 -17.57 22.14 -8.03
CA LYS A 139 -18.93 21.67 -8.24
C LYS A 139 -19.08 20.40 -7.42
N ILE A 140 -19.53 20.56 -6.18
CA ILE A 140 -20.02 19.43 -5.38
C ILE A 140 -21.38 19.06 -5.96
N LEU A 141 -21.43 17.93 -6.65
CA LEU A 141 -22.65 17.31 -7.13
C LEU A 141 -22.94 16.11 -6.22
N ALA A 142 -24.08 16.11 -5.54
CA ALA A 142 -24.53 14.88 -4.86
C ALA A 142 -25.12 13.93 -5.92
N GLY A 143 -24.65 12.69 -6.00
CA GLY A 143 -25.13 11.74 -7.01
C GLY A 143 -24.75 10.28 -6.75
N HIS A 144 -25.39 9.37 -7.49
CA HIS A 144 -24.97 7.97 -7.55
C HIS A 144 -23.68 7.83 -8.39
N ARG A 145 -22.91 6.76 -8.19
CA ARG A 145 -21.69 6.45 -8.98
C ARG A 145 -21.93 6.41 -10.51
N ASP A 146 -23.19 6.33 -10.93
CA ASP A 146 -23.66 6.29 -12.33
C ASP A 146 -24.05 7.67 -12.90
N LEU A 147 -23.34 8.74 -12.54
CA LEU A 147 -23.38 9.95 -13.36
C LEU A 147 -22.67 9.59 -14.69
N GLY A 148 -23.31 9.87 -15.83
CA GLY A 148 -22.82 9.55 -17.19
C GLY A 148 -21.51 10.25 -17.61
N PHE A 149 -20.63 10.54 -16.66
CA PHE A 149 -19.24 10.91 -16.90
C PHE A 149 -18.48 9.66 -17.32
N ASN A 150 -17.91 9.68 -18.52
CA ASN A 150 -16.90 8.70 -18.94
C ASN A 150 -15.59 9.00 -18.19
N VAL A 151 -15.53 8.67 -16.89
CA VAL A 151 -14.30 8.82 -16.07
C VAL A 151 -13.40 7.62 -16.38
N PRO A 152 -12.23 7.82 -17.02
CA PRO A 152 -11.30 6.74 -17.30
C PRO A 152 -10.74 6.21 -15.99
N VAL A 153 -10.87 4.91 -15.79
CA VAL A 153 -10.23 4.23 -14.66
C VAL A 153 -8.73 4.17 -14.94
N SER A 154 -7.95 4.85 -14.10
CA SER A 154 -6.48 4.86 -14.20
C SER A 154 -5.92 3.42 -14.18
N PRO A 155 -4.82 3.13 -14.90
CA PRO A 155 -4.26 1.77 -14.94
C PRO A 155 -3.92 1.21 -13.55
N CYS A 156 -3.40 2.06 -12.65
CA CYS A 156 -3.10 1.67 -11.29
C CYS A 156 -4.35 1.27 -10.50
N GLN A 157 -5.47 2.01 -10.62
CA GLN A 157 -6.75 1.66 -10.01
C GLN A 157 -7.36 0.41 -10.65
N ARG A 158 -7.26 0.28 -11.98
CA ARG A 158 -7.74 -0.88 -12.75
C ARG A 158 -7.05 -2.17 -12.29
N ASN A 159 -5.74 -2.14 -12.06
CA ASN A 159 -4.98 -3.30 -11.62
C ASN A 159 -5.11 -3.59 -10.13
N CYS A 160 -5.44 -2.59 -9.30
CA CYS A 160 -5.68 -2.81 -7.88
C CYS A 160 -6.91 -3.73 -7.67
N PRO A 161 -6.80 -4.86 -6.95
CA PRO A 161 -7.94 -5.76 -6.70
C PRO A 161 -9.10 -5.09 -5.95
N ILE A 162 -8.79 -4.07 -5.15
CA ILE A 162 -9.75 -3.31 -4.33
C ILE A 162 -10.11 -1.95 -4.94
N LYS A 163 -9.61 -1.62 -6.14
CA LYS A 163 -9.98 -0.41 -6.91
C LYS A 163 -9.79 0.92 -6.17
N GLN A 164 -8.72 1.01 -5.36
CA GLN A 164 -8.34 2.24 -4.67
C GLN A 164 -8.24 3.44 -5.61
N ASP A 165 -8.65 4.61 -5.14
CA ASP A 165 -8.46 5.89 -5.84
C ASP A 165 -7.02 6.40 -5.65
N ILE A 166 -6.10 5.77 -6.38
CA ILE A 166 -4.65 5.94 -6.20
C ILE A 166 -4.18 7.32 -6.60
N ALA A 167 -4.66 7.84 -7.72
CA ALA A 167 -4.26 9.15 -8.21
C ALA A 167 -4.62 10.24 -7.19
N THR A 168 -5.83 10.18 -6.63
CA THR A 168 -6.29 11.12 -5.60
C THR A 168 -5.43 11.07 -4.34
N TYR A 169 -5.21 9.89 -3.74
CA TYR A 169 -4.46 9.87 -2.48
C TYR A 169 -2.97 10.21 -2.68
N VAL A 170 -2.39 9.90 -3.85
CA VAL A 170 -1.03 10.32 -4.19
C VAL A 170 -0.97 11.83 -4.37
N ASP A 171 -1.97 12.42 -5.03
CA ASP A 171 -2.07 13.87 -5.18
C ASP A 171 -2.13 14.60 -3.84
N TYR A 172 -2.93 14.09 -2.89
CA TYR A 172 -2.98 14.64 -1.55
C TYR A 172 -1.62 14.60 -0.83
N VAL A 173 -0.82 13.55 -1.01
CA VAL A 173 0.55 13.55 -0.46
C VAL A 173 1.41 14.64 -1.10
N SER A 174 1.34 14.83 -2.42
CA SER A 174 2.09 15.93 -3.07
C SER A 174 1.71 17.32 -2.58
N GLN A 175 0.51 17.49 -2.01
CA GLN A 175 0.01 18.76 -1.47
C GLN A 175 0.25 18.92 0.05
N GLY A 176 0.87 17.93 0.71
CA GLY A 176 1.03 17.92 2.18
C GLY A 176 -0.25 17.51 2.93
N ARG A 177 -1.26 16.96 2.26
CA ARG A 177 -2.57 16.60 2.81
C ARG A 177 -2.63 15.12 3.22
N TYR A 178 -1.77 14.73 4.16
CA TYR A 178 -1.55 13.31 4.47
C TYR A 178 -2.76 12.61 5.10
N VAL A 179 -3.51 13.32 5.95
CA VAL A 179 -4.76 12.78 6.55
C VAL A 179 -5.83 12.55 5.50
N ASP A 180 -5.95 13.45 4.52
CA ASP A 180 -6.89 13.29 3.41
C ASP A 180 -6.48 12.11 2.53
N SER A 181 -5.18 11.95 2.26
CA SER A 181 -4.63 10.78 1.56
C SER A 181 -4.99 9.49 2.28
N TRP A 182 -4.73 9.40 3.58
CA TRP A 182 -5.06 8.24 4.40
C TRP A 182 -6.56 7.93 4.41
N THR A 183 -7.41 8.96 4.47
CA THR A 183 -8.87 8.82 4.41
C THR A 183 -9.32 8.19 3.09
N VAL A 184 -8.80 8.67 1.95
CA VAL A 184 -9.09 8.09 0.62
C VAL A 184 -8.65 6.64 0.54
N ILE A 185 -7.46 6.31 1.07
CA ILE A 185 -6.97 4.93 1.07
C ILE A 185 -7.96 4.03 1.82
N HIS A 186 -8.48 4.48 2.96
CA HIS A 186 -9.40 3.70 3.79
C HIS A 186 -10.76 3.39 3.14
N GLU A 187 -11.20 4.17 2.14
CA GLU A 187 -12.49 3.98 1.44
C GLU A 187 -12.68 2.58 0.87
N THR A 188 -11.60 1.94 0.43
CA THR A 188 -11.63 0.56 -0.08
C THR A 188 -10.60 -0.34 0.59
N ASN A 189 -9.98 0.11 1.69
CA ASN A 189 -8.90 -0.63 2.31
C ASN A 189 -9.00 -0.58 3.83
N PRO A 190 -9.43 -1.68 4.46
CA PRO A 190 -9.42 -1.79 5.90
C PRO A 190 -8.02 -1.96 6.50
N PHE A 191 -6.98 -2.26 5.70
CA PHE A 191 -5.62 -2.54 6.16
C PHE A 191 -4.54 -1.71 5.44
N PRO A 192 -4.60 -0.36 5.44
CA PRO A 192 -3.66 0.49 4.71
C PRO A 192 -2.19 0.38 5.15
N SER A 193 -1.91 0.18 6.43
CA SER A 193 -0.58 -0.04 6.99
C SER A 193 -0.03 -1.37 6.50
N MET A 194 -0.81 -2.44 6.62
CA MET A 194 -0.37 -3.76 6.16
C MET A 194 -0.15 -3.76 4.64
N LEU A 195 -1.06 -3.17 3.86
CA LEU A 195 -0.88 -3.06 2.40
C LEU A 195 0.12 -1.97 1.97
N GLY A 196 0.57 -1.12 2.89
CA GLY A 196 1.72 -0.24 2.69
C GLY A 196 3.04 -0.99 2.81
N ARG A 197 3.06 -2.13 3.50
CA ARG A 197 4.28 -2.93 3.78
C ARG A 197 4.33 -4.27 3.05
N LEU A 198 3.20 -4.94 2.88
CA LEU A 198 3.15 -6.34 2.45
C LEU A 198 2.47 -6.53 1.09
N CYS A 199 2.06 -5.42 0.44
CA CYS A 199 1.38 -5.50 -0.85
C CYS A 199 2.38 -5.80 -1.98
N ASN A 200 1.99 -6.69 -2.88
CA ASN A 200 2.67 -6.96 -4.14
C ASN A 200 2.47 -5.88 -5.21
N HIS A 201 1.86 -4.75 -4.84
CA HIS A 201 1.74 -3.52 -5.62
C HIS A 201 1.40 -3.71 -7.11
N PRO A 202 0.34 -4.47 -7.47
CA PRO A 202 -0.06 -4.66 -8.87
C PRO A 202 -0.48 -3.36 -9.55
N CYS A 203 -0.74 -2.32 -8.76
CA CYS A 203 -1.00 -0.96 -9.24
C CYS A 203 0.24 -0.27 -9.86
N GLU A 204 1.45 -0.72 -9.54
CA GLU A 204 2.70 -0.16 -10.07
C GLU A 204 3.12 -0.82 -11.39
N THR A 205 2.64 -2.04 -11.68
CA THR A 205 3.10 -2.84 -12.83
C THR A 205 2.73 -2.25 -14.18
N ASP A 206 1.62 -1.52 -14.26
CA ASP A 206 1.13 -0.86 -15.48
C ASP A 206 1.00 0.65 -15.27
N CYS A 207 1.82 1.22 -14.37
CA CYS A 207 1.84 2.65 -14.15
C CYS A 207 2.36 3.36 -15.41
N LYS A 208 1.58 4.32 -15.96
CA LYS A 208 1.98 5.07 -17.17
C LYS A 208 3.32 5.79 -17.04
N ARG A 209 3.73 6.16 -15.82
CA ARG A 209 5.06 6.74 -15.58
C ARG A 209 6.20 5.80 -15.99
N GLY A 210 6.00 4.49 -15.84
CA GLY A 210 6.97 3.48 -16.26
C GLY A 210 6.93 3.15 -17.77
N TRP A 211 6.03 3.78 -18.54
CA TRP A 211 6.01 3.61 -20.00
C TRP A 211 7.05 4.49 -20.69
N ASP A 212 7.42 5.62 -20.06
CA ASP A 212 8.45 6.52 -20.56
C ASP A 212 9.85 5.87 -20.45
N PRO A 213 10.63 5.78 -21.55
CA PRO A 213 11.94 5.17 -21.52
C PRO A 213 12.89 5.85 -20.53
N GLY A 214 13.39 5.09 -19.55
CA GLY A 214 14.31 5.59 -18.52
C GLY A 214 13.63 6.08 -17.24
N GLU A 215 12.30 6.03 -17.18
CA GLU A 215 11.51 6.29 -15.97
C GLU A 215 11.01 4.99 -15.33
N GLU A 216 10.74 5.04 -14.03
CA GLU A 216 10.21 3.92 -13.27
C GLU A 216 8.78 4.23 -12.77
N PRO A 217 7.94 3.22 -12.48
CA PRO A 217 6.63 3.44 -11.90
C PRO A 217 6.67 4.30 -10.62
N VAL A 218 5.54 4.96 -10.32
CA VAL A 218 5.32 5.65 -9.05
C VAL A 218 5.35 4.62 -7.91
N THR A 219 5.98 4.97 -6.79
CA THR A 219 6.12 4.14 -5.58
C THR A 219 4.86 4.19 -4.70
N ILE A 220 3.76 3.74 -5.29
CA ILE A 220 2.40 3.79 -4.73
C ILE A 220 2.32 3.06 -3.37
N ARG A 221 2.96 1.89 -3.22
CA ARG A 221 3.01 1.14 -1.95
C ARG A 221 3.58 1.99 -0.82
N SER A 222 4.71 2.63 -1.08
CA SER A 222 5.46 3.39 -0.09
C SER A 222 4.79 4.73 0.24
N ILE A 223 4.13 5.37 -0.73
CA ILE A 223 3.29 6.56 -0.49
C ILE A 223 2.11 6.20 0.43
N LYS A 224 1.45 5.06 0.20
CA LYS A 224 0.38 4.55 1.07
C LYS A 224 0.88 4.28 2.50
N ARG A 225 2.05 3.65 2.63
CA ARG A 225 2.70 3.43 3.92
C ARG A 225 2.91 4.77 4.63
N PHE A 226 3.49 5.76 3.95
CA PHE A 226 3.76 7.08 4.52
C PHE A 226 2.50 7.74 5.09
N SER A 227 1.42 7.83 4.31
CA SER A 227 0.15 8.43 4.77
C SER A 227 -0.41 7.71 6.01
N THR A 228 -0.26 6.39 6.06
CA THR A 228 -0.75 5.57 7.17
C THR A 228 0.11 5.68 8.41
N ASP A 229 1.43 5.68 8.25
CA ASP A 229 2.38 5.88 9.35
C ASP A 229 2.18 7.27 9.98
N PHE A 230 1.92 8.30 9.16
CA PHE A 230 1.54 9.63 9.63
C PHE A 230 0.26 9.59 10.49
N ALA A 231 -0.82 8.98 9.99
CA ALA A 231 -2.08 8.87 10.72
C ALA A 231 -1.95 8.08 12.03
N PHE A 232 -1.17 7.00 12.02
CA PHE A 232 -0.88 6.19 13.21
C PHE A 232 -0.12 6.98 14.27
N GLN A 233 0.91 7.76 13.88
CA GLN A 233 1.68 8.60 14.81
C GLN A 233 0.82 9.70 15.46
N GLN A 234 -0.14 10.22 14.73
CA GLN A 234 -1.12 11.20 15.21
C GLN A 234 -2.28 10.55 15.99
N ASN A 235 -2.28 9.21 16.13
CA ASN A 235 -3.31 8.44 16.81
C ASN A 235 -4.73 8.76 16.28
N LEU A 236 -4.83 8.93 14.96
CA LEU A 236 -6.09 9.17 14.27
C LEU A 236 -6.91 7.88 14.17
N TRP A 237 -8.18 8.04 13.84
CA TRP A 237 -9.13 6.93 13.85
C TRP A 237 -10.23 7.13 12.81
N ILE A 238 -10.58 6.06 12.11
CA ILE A 238 -11.76 6.03 11.23
C ILE A 238 -12.97 5.61 12.06
N ASP A 239 -13.89 6.55 12.27
CA ASP A 239 -15.21 6.28 12.80
C ASP A 239 -16.17 5.94 11.66
N TYR A 240 -16.62 4.69 11.64
CA TYR A 240 -17.55 4.18 10.64
C TYR A 240 -18.99 4.45 11.07
N LYS A 241 -19.74 5.17 10.24
CA LYS A 241 -21.16 5.41 10.40
C LYS A 241 -21.94 4.14 10.05
N ILE A 242 -22.47 3.48 11.08
CA ILE A 242 -23.28 2.28 10.94
C ILE A 242 -24.72 2.67 10.57
N ALA A 243 -25.25 2.10 9.48
CA ALA A 243 -26.66 2.25 9.11
C ALA A 243 -27.59 1.58 10.14
N PRO A 244 -28.87 2.00 10.24
CA PRO A 244 -29.86 1.30 11.06
C PRO A 244 -29.94 -0.18 10.70
N SER A 245 -30.26 -1.03 11.69
CA SER A 245 -30.40 -2.47 11.44
C SER A 245 -31.41 -2.75 10.33
N ASN A 246 -31.01 -3.57 9.36
CA ASN A 246 -31.88 -4.03 8.28
C ASN A 246 -32.59 -5.37 8.62
N GLY A 247 -32.34 -5.92 9.82
CA GLY A 247 -32.94 -7.17 10.30
C GLY A 247 -32.33 -8.45 9.75
N HIS A 248 -31.32 -8.38 8.88
CA HIS A 248 -30.64 -9.54 8.33
C HIS A 248 -29.43 -9.94 9.15
N ARG A 249 -29.27 -11.25 9.34
CA ARG A 249 -28.16 -11.85 10.09
C ARG A 249 -27.22 -12.61 9.18
N VAL A 250 -25.93 -12.31 9.26
CA VAL A 250 -24.89 -12.96 8.43
C VAL A 250 -23.80 -13.57 9.30
N ALA A 251 -23.43 -14.82 9.01
CA ALA A 251 -22.27 -15.47 9.60
C ALA A 251 -21.06 -15.34 8.68
N VAL A 252 -19.92 -14.95 9.24
CA VAL A 252 -18.63 -14.92 8.55
C VAL A 252 -17.68 -15.90 9.25
N VAL A 253 -17.08 -16.82 8.51
CA VAL A 253 -16.16 -17.83 9.03
C VAL A 253 -14.74 -17.50 8.58
N GLY A 254 -13.85 -17.28 9.55
CA GLY A 254 -12.48 -16.82 9.38
C GLY A 254 -12.35 -15.31 9.55
N ALA A 255 -11.50 -14.87 10.49
CA ALA A 255 -11.17 -13.47 10.76
C ALA A 255 -9.94 -12.99 9.99
N GLY A 256 -9.64 -13.57 8.83
CA GLY A 256 -8.59 -13.08 7.94
C GLY A 256 -9.01 -11.80 7.19
N PRO A 257 -8.14 -11.25 6.33
CA PRO A 257 -8.45 -10.04 5.57
C PRO A 257 -9.75 -10.12 4.78
N ALA A 258 -10.06 -11.27 4.16
CA ALA A 258 -11.30 -11.47 3.42
C ALA A 258 -12.54 -11.39 4.32
N GLY A 259 -12.55 -12.15 5.42
CA GLY A 259 -13.65 -12.20 6.38
C GLY A 259 -13.90 -10.87 7.07
N LEU A 260 -12.85 -10.23 7.58
CA LEU A 260 -12.94 -8.92 8.23
C LEU A 260 -13.44 -7.83 7.28
N THR A 261 -12.98 -7.83 6.02
CA THR A 261 -13.46 -6.87 5.01
C THR A 261 -14.94 -7.09 4.71
N CYS A 262 -15.37 -8.35 4.51
CA CYS A 262 -16.76 -8.68 4.27
C CYS A 262 -17.65 -8.28 5.47
N ALA A 263 -17.20 -8.59 6.68
CA ALA A 263 -17.89 -8.25 7.91
C ALA A 263 -18.02 -6.73 8.09
N LEU A 264 -16.96 -5.96 7.82
CA LEU A 264 -16.99 -4.50 7.84
C LEU A 264 -18.02 -3.93 6.85
N ASP A 265 -17.94 -4.34 5.59
CA ASP A 265 -18.81 -3.85 4.51
C ASP A 265 -20.30 -4.10 4.79
N LEU A 266 -20.62 -5.28 5.34
CA LEU A 266 -21.97 -5.65 5.76
C LEU A 266 -22.38 -4.88 7.01
N ARG A 267 -21.50 -4.80 8.02
CA ARG A 267 -21.80 -4.15 9.28
C ARG A 267 -22.13 -2.67 9.10
N VAL A 268 -21.35 -1.94 8.29
CA VAL A 268 -21.61 -0.52 7.96
C VAL A 268 -22.99 -0.32 7.35
N GLN A 269 -23.53 -1.33 6.66
CA GLN A 269 -24.85 -1.30 6.04
C GLN A 269 -25.98 -1.82 6.93
N GLY A 270 -25.73 -2.00 8.23
CA GLY A 270 -26.76 -2.34 9.21
C GLY A 270 -27.10 -3.84 9.28
N TYR A 271 -26.28 -4.70 8.67
CA TYR A 271 -26.40 -6.15 8.90
C TYR A 271 -25.90 -6.52 10.30
N ASP A 272 -26.53 -7.50 10.90
CA ASP A 272 -26.07 -8.12 12.15
C ASP A 272 -25.08 -9.24 11.80
N VAL A 273 -23.79 -8.93 11.95
CA VAL A 273 -22.70 -9.83 11.54
C VAL A 273 -22.11 -10.55 12.76
N VAL A 274 -22.05 -11.87 12.67
CA VAL A 274 -21.32 -12.74 13.62
C VAL A 274 -20.11 -13.33 12.91
N LEU A 275 -18.93 -13.10 13.45
CA LEU A 275 -17.67 -13.58 12.90
C LEU A 275 -17.11 -14.71 13.77
N TYR A 276 -16.86 -15.87 13.17
CA TYR A 276 -16.29 -17.05 13.82
C TYR A 276 -14.81 -17.19 13.47
N GLU A 277 -13.95 -17.20 14.48
CA GLU A 277 -12.50 -17.35 14.35
C GLU A 277 -12.03 -18.55 15.16
N ARG A 278 -11.25 -19.43 14.51
CA ARG A 278 -10.68 -20.62 15.14
C ARG A 278 -9.63 -20.28 16.18
N GLU A 279 -8.79 -19.31 15.89
CA GLU A 279 -7.69 -18.88 16.72
C GLU A 279 -8.17 -17.94 17.85
N ALA A 280 -7.29 -17.66 18.81
CA ALA A 280 -7.56 -16.66 19.84
C ALA A 280 -7.44 -15.22 19.29
N LYS A 281 -6.72 -15.05 18.18
CA LYS A 281 -6.38 -13.79 17.52
C LYS A 281 -7.19 -13.63 16.23
N VAL A 282 -7.76 -12.44 16.01
CA VAL A 282 -8.29 -12.05 14.69
C VAL A 282 -7.19 -11.48 13.80
N GLY A 283 -7.44 -11.34 12.50
CA GLY A 283 -6.47 -10.88 11.49
C GLY A 283 -5.92 -11.99 10.59
N GLY A 284 -6.21 -13.26 10.92
CA GLY A 284 -5.75 -14.42 10.16
C GLY A 284 -4.21 -14.45 10.05
N LEU A 285 -3.68 -14.77 8.87
CA LEU A 285 -2.23 -14.87 8.65
C LEU A 285 -1.45 -13.59 8.98
N LEU A 286 -2.08 -12.40 8.88
CA LEU A 286 -1.45 -11.15 9.31
C LEU A 286 -1.03 -11.22 10.79
N SER A 287 -1.88 -11.80 11.64
CA SER A 287 -1.64 -11.86 13.09
C SER A 287 -1.04 -13.17 13.57
N THR A 288 -1.08 -14.22 12.74
CA THR A 288 -0.70 -15.58 13.13
C THR A 288 0.45 -16.17 12.32
N SER A 289 1.06 -15.46 11.37
CA SER A 289 2.16 -16.04 10.57
C SER A 289 3.16 -15.03 10.02
N ILE A 290 2.76 -13.78 9.76
CA ILE A 290 3.73 -12.78 9.29
C ILE A 290 4.54 -12.28 10.50
N PRO A 291 5.89 -12.29 10.43
CA PRO A 291 6.71 -11.89 11.58
C PRO A 291 6.72 -10.38 11.88
N PRO A 292 6.97 -9.97 13.15
CA PRO A 292 6.99 -8.55 13.54
C PRO A 292 8.09 -7.72 12.86
N PHE A 293 9.17 -8.33 12.36
CA PHE A 293 10.21 -7.59 11.65
C PHE A 293 9.75 -7.08 10.26
N ARG A 294 8.60 -7.54 9.78
CA ARG A 294 7.95 -7.05 8.56
C ARG A 294 7.11 -5.79 8.80
N PHE A 295 6.55 -5.64 9.99
CA PHE A 295 5.71 -4.50 10.37
C PHE A 295 5.48 -4.45 11.89
N ASP A 296 5.27 -3.25 12.42
CA ASP A 296 4.85 -3.07 13.81
C ASP A 296 3.43 -3.64 14.06
N HIS A 297 3.34 -4.68 14.89
CA HIS A 297 2.08 -5.30 15.28
C HIS A 297 1.09 -4.34 15.96
N ARG A 298 1.55 -3.23 16.55
CA ARG A 298 0.68 -2.19 17.10
C ARG A 298 -0.13 -1.49 16.01
N GLN A 299 0.39 -1.38 14.81
CA GLN A 299 -0.33 -0.82 13.67
C GLN A 299 -1.42 -1.77 13.17
N LEU A 300 -1.10 -3.07 13.09
CA LEU A 300 -2.11 -4.08 12.79
C LEU A 300 -3.23 -4.07 13.84
N GLN A 301 -2.87 -3.99 15.12
CA GLN A 301 -3.85 -3.86 16.19
C GLN A 301 -4.75 -2.65 16.00
N TRP A 302 -4.16 -1.48 15.71
CA TRP A 302 -4.92 -0.25 15.48
C TRP A 302 -5.92 -0.39 14.33
N GLU A 303 -5.55 -1.04 13.23
CA GLU A 303 -6.47 -1.31 12.12
C GLU A 303 -7.58 -2.29 12.48
N LEU A 304 -7.23 -3.37 13.18
CA LEU A 304 -8.22 -4.34 13.65
C LEU A 304 -9.20 -3.69 14.64
N ASP A 305 -8.73 -2.86 15.56
CA ASP A 305 -9.57 -2.17 16.52
C ASP A 305 -10.60 -1.26 15.82
N MET A 306 -10.21 -0.58 14.73
CA MET A 306 -11.12 0.25 13.93
C MET A 306 -12.26 -0.59 13.32
N ILE A 307 -11.94 -1.78 12.81
CA ILE A 307 -12.94 -2.71 12.26
C ILE A 307 -13.84 -3.23 13.38
N LEU A 308 -13.28 -3.64 14.51
CA LEU A 308 -14.00 -4.28 15.61
C LEU A 308 -14.92 -3.29 16.34
N ALA A 309 -14.54 -2.01 16.42
CA ALA A 309 -15.33 -0.95 17.03
C ALA A 309 -16.67 -0.70 16.30
N THR A 310 -16.85 -1.22 15.08
CA THR A 310 -18.15 -1.21 14.39
C THR A 310 -19.22 -2.07 15.08
N GLY A 311 -18.83 -2.93 16.01
CA GLY A 311 -19.73 -3.78 16.79
C GLY A 311 -20.04 -5.13 16.14
N ILE A 312 -19.10 -5.67 15.34
CA ILE A 312 -19.17 -7.06 14.84
C ILE A 312 -19.08 -8.02 16.04
N ASP A 313 -19.98 -9.01 16.14
CA ASP A 313 -19.91 -10.05 17.18
C ASP A 313 -18.82 -11.07 16.82
N VAL A 314 -17.67 -10.98 17.48
CA VAL A 314 -16.53 -11.88 17.21
C VAL A 314 -16.47 -13.01 18.22
N ARG A 315 -16.49 -14.23 17.72
CA ARG A 315 -16.36 -15.49 18.47
C ARG A 315 -15.02 -16.13 18.15
N THR A 316 -14.02 -15.85 18.97
CA THR A 316 -12.70 -16.50 18.90
C THR A 316 -12.72 -17.88 19.54
N ASN A 317 -11.69 -18.69 19.26
CA ASN A 317 -11.63 -20.10 19.69
C ASN A 317 -12.86 -20.93 19.24
N ALA A 318 -13.52 -20.51 18.17
CA ALA A 318 -14.71 -21.13 17.60
C ALA A 318 -14.35 -21.74 16.24
N ASN A 319 -13.88 -22.98 16.27
CA ASN A 319 -13.53 -23.70 15.05
C ASN A 319 -14.79 -24.09 14.26
N VAL A 320 -14.78 -23.88 12.95
CA VAL A 320 -15.80 -24.36 12.02
C VAL A 320 -15.20 -25.46 11.16
N GLY A 321 -15.77 -26.65 11.21
CA GLY A 321 -15.18 -27.85 10.60
C GLY A 321 -16.00 -29.12 10.81
N GLU A 322 -15.37 -30.27 10.61
CA GLU A 322 -16.00 -31.61 10.73
C GLU A 322 -15.69 -32.33 12.05
N GLY A 323 -14.90 -31.75 12.94
CA GLY A 323 -14.59 -32.35 14.23
C GLY A 323 -15.81 -32.42 15.16
N GLU A 324 -15.83 -33.39 16.08
CA GLU A 324 -16.97 -33.64 17.00
C GLU A 324 -17.37 -32.44 17.88
N ARG A 325 -16.45 -31.50 18.09
CA ARG A 325 -16.66 -30.28 18.91
C ARG A 325 -16.68 -29.01 18.08
N ASP A 326 -16.56 -29.15 16.75
CA ASP A 326 -16.56 -28.02 15.85
C ASP A 326 -17.99 -27.55 15.58
N ILE A 327 -18.12 -26.30 15.16
CA ILE A 327 -19.36 -25.79 14.60
C ILE A 327 -19.44 -26.27 13.15
N HIS A 328 -20.56 -26.83 12.73
CA HIS A 328 -20.73 -27.27 11.34
C HIS A 328 -21.27 -26.15 10.46
N VAL A 329 -20.81 -26.10 9.19
CA VAL A 329 -21.29 -25.10 8.22
C VAL A 329 -22.79 -25.25 7.96
N SER A 330 -23.30 -26.49 7.96
CA SER A 330 -24.74 -26.78 7.82
C SER A 330 -25.59 -26.11 8.90
N ASP A 331 -25.12 -26.07 10.15
CA ASP A 331 -25.82 -25.41 11.25
C ASP A 331 -25.87 -23.89 11.04
N LEU A 332 -24.76 -23.30 10.57
CA LEU A 332 -24.70 -21.88 10.24
C LEU A 332 -25.66 -21.53 9.09
N VAL A 333 -25.72 -22.36 8.05
CA VAL A 333 -26.63 -22.14 6.90
C VAL A 333 -28.11 -22.24 7.34
N ALA A 334 -28.42 -23.08 8.32
CA ALA A 334 -29.76 -23.18 8.88
C ALA A 334 -30.14 -21.97 9.75
N GLU A 335 -29.18 -21.40 10.48
CA GLU A 335 -29.42 -20.31 11.44
C GLU A 335 -29.40 -18.91 10.82
N TYR A 336 -28.55 -18.67 9.83
CA TYR A 336 -28.30 -17.33 9.27
C TYR A 336 -28.98 -17.13 7.91
N ASP A 337 -29.12 -15.85 7.51
CA ASP A 337 -29.65 -15.49 6.19
C ASP A 337 -28.61 -15.67 5.09
N ALA A 338 -27.32 -15.49 5.43
CA ALA A 338 -26.18 -15.80 4.59
C ALA A 338 -24.98 -16.26 5.43
N VAL A 339 -24.14 -17.10 4.85
CA VAL A 339 -22.89 -17.60 5.44
C VAL A 339 -21.75 -17.36 4.46
N PHE A 340 -20.68 -16.70 4.92
CA PHE A 340 -19.45 -16.52 4.16
C PHE A 340 -18.31 -17.33 4.76
N VAL A 341 -17.76 -18.29 4.01
CA VAL A 341 -16.61 -19.09 4.43
C VAL A 341 -15.32 -18.58 3.79
N SER A 342 -14.38 -18.14 4.63
CA SER A 342 -13.11 -17.51 4.23
C SER A 342 -11.91 -18.00 5.05
N ILE A 343 -11.88 -19.30 5.34
CA ILE A 343 -10.94 -19.96 6.27
C ILE A 343 -9.47 -19.98 5.83
N GLY A 344 -9.17 -19.52 4.61
CA GLY A 344 -7.80 -19.47 4.09
C GLY A 344 -7.12 -20.83 3.95
N MET A 345 -5.78 -20.83 4.06
CA MET A 345 -4.94 -22.03 3.92
C MET A 345 -3.86 -22.06 5.02
N MET A 346 -4.24 -22.50 6.20
CA MET A 346 -3.46 -22.31 7.44
C MET A 346 -2.42 -23.41 7.72
N LYS A 347 -2.45 -24.52 6.97
CA LYS A 347 -1.57 -25.68 7.22
C LYS A 347 -0.46 -25.73 6.18
N GLY A 348 0.80 -25.87 6.60
CA GLY A 348 1.91 -26.07 5.67
C GLY A 348 2.01 -27.53 5.18
N ARG A 349 2.65 -27.71 4.02
CA ARG A 349 2.90 -29.03 3.43
C ARG A 349 4.26 -29.56 3.83
N ILE A 350 4.29 -30.69 4.55
CA ILE A 350 5.47 -31.52 4.75
C ILE A 350 5.54 -32.56 3.63
N LEU A 351 6.71 -32.73 3.02
CA LEU A 351 6.90 -33.70 1.93
C LEU A 351 7.00 -35.13 2.50
N PRO A 352 6.37 -36.13 1.87
CA PRO A 352 6.36 -37.52 2.36
C PRO A 352 7.67 -38.24 2.00
N ILE A 353 8.76 -37.84 2.65
CA ILE A 353 10.11 -38.41 2.47
C ILE A 353 10.56 -39.17 3.72
N PRO A 354 11.55 -40.07 3.65
CA PRO A 354 12.10 -40.71 4.85
C PRO A 354 12.53 -39.66 5.89
N GLY A 355 12.15 -39.88 7.16
CA GLY A 355 12.44 -39.00 8.30
C GLY A 355 11.57 -37.74 8.43
N HIS A 356 10.53 -37.58 7.60
CA HIS A 356 9.62 -36.42 7.68
C HIS A 356 8.80 -36.32 8.97
N ASP A 357 8.74 -37.40 9.75
CA ASP A 357 7.96 -37.56 10.98
C ASP A 357 8.82 -37.42 12.26
N LEU A 358 10.10 -37.07 12.12
CA LEU A 358 10.96 -36.76 13.26
C LEU A 358 10.42 -35.54 14.04
N PRO A 359 10.57 -35.49 15.39
CA PRO A 359 10.07 -34.38 16.21
C PRO A 359 10.60 -32.99 15.81
N GLN A 360 11.81 -32.93 15.25
CA GLN A 360 12.47 -31.71 14.78
C GLN A 360 12.06 -31.28 13.36
N VAL A 361 11.05 -31.92 12.77
CA VAL A 361 10.50 -31.55 11.47
C VAL A 361 9.16 -30.85 11.68
N THR A 362 9.04 -29.62 11.17
CA THR A 362 7.80 -28.84 11.22
C THR A 362 7.51 -28.21 9.85
N ASP A 363 6.27 -27.80 9.64
CA ASP A 363 5.93 -26.91 8.53
C ASP A 363 6.09 -25.42 8.92
N ALA A 364 6.31 -24.57 7.93
CA ALA A 364 6.55 -23.14 8.13
C ALA A 364 5.34 -22.40 8.71
N MET A 365 4.10 -22.84 8.42
CA MET A 365 2.91 -22.18 8.97
C MET A 365 2.79 -22.43 10.47
N THR A 366 3.02 -23.67 10.90
CA THR A 366 3.07 -24.03 12.32
C THR A 366 4.22 -23.30 13.04
N PHE A 367 5.41 -23.29 12.44
CA PHE A 367 6.60 -22.62 12.98
C PHE A 367 6.38 -21.13 13.20
N LEU A 368 5.97 -20.41 12.14
CA LEU A 368 5.75 -18.97 12.20
C LEU A 368 4.59 -18.61 13.13
N ARG A 369 3.55 -19.44 13.19
CA ARG A 369 2.43 -19.24 14.12
C ARG A 369 2.86 -19.29 15.57
N GLN A 370 3.73 -20.22 15.96
CA GLN A 370 4.25 -20.25 17.34
C GLN A 370 4.99 -18.95 17.68
N ILE A 371 5.79 -18.43 16.74
CA ILE A 371 6.51 -17.17 16.89
C ILE A 371 5.54 -15.99 17.03
N SER A 372 4.47 -15.93 16.24
CA SER A 372 3.44 -14.88 16.34
C SER A 372 2.64 -14.92 17.66
N TYR A 373 2.76 -15.99 18.45
CA TYR A 373 2.24 -16.08 19.82
C TYR A 373 3.34 -15.90 20.88
N ASP A 374 4.49 -15.37 20.48
CA ASP A 374 5.64 -15.08 21.35
C ASP A 374 6.16 -16.33 22.06
N ARG A 375 6.07 -17.46 21.36
CA ARG A 375 6.60 -18.74 21.80
C ARG A 375 7.78 -19.09 20.91
N THR A 376 8.88 -19.48 21.55
CA THR A 376 9.95 -20.18 20.86
C THR A 376 9.40 -21.53 20.38
N PRO A 377 9.55 -21.87 19.08
CA PRO A 377 9.09 -23.14 18.57
C PRO A 377 9.67 -24.33 19.34
N GLU A 378 8.89 -25.41 19.43
CA GLU A 378 9.36 -26.63 20.06
C GLU A 378 10.59 -27.18 19.31
N HIS A 379 11.59 -27.67 20.05
CA HIS A 379 12.89 -28.12 19.51
C HIS A 379 13.73 -27.03 18.80
N PHE A 380 13.41 -25.74 18.92
CA PHE A 380 14.21 -24.69 18.27
C PHE A 380 15.67 -24.68 18.76
N PRO A 381 16.67 -24.76 17.86
CA PRO A 381 18.07 -24.96 18.22
C PRO A 381 18.81 -23.62 18.37
N ILE A 382 18.76 -23.00 19.55
CA ILE A 382 19.55 -21.79 19.83
C ILE A 382 21.05 -22.10 19.68
N GLY A 383 21.73 -21.39 18.78
CA GLY A 383 23.13 -21.63 18.43
C GLY A 383 23.37 -22.86 17.54
N GLY A 384 22.32 -23.57 17.14
CA GLY A 384 22.38 -24.71 16.22
C GLY A 384 22.05 -24.31 14.77
N ARG A 385 21.65 -25.30 13.97
CA ARG A 385 21.45 -25.16 12.53
C ARG A 385 20.03 -25.46 12.10
N VAL A 386 19.46 -24.57 11.28
CA VAL A 386 18.10 -24.71 10.74
C VAL A 386 18.17 -24.86 9.21
N VAL A 387 17.44 -25.82 8.67
CA VAL A 387 17.26 -26.02 7.23
C VAL A 387 15.81 -25.75 6.85
N VAL A 388 15.58 -24.75 6.01
CA VAL A 388 14.26 -24.38 5.50
C VAL A 388 14.13 -24.87 4.05
N VAL A 389 13.14 -25.73 3.79
CA VAL A 389 12.91 -26.33 2.46
C VAL A 389 11.81 -25.56 1.73
N GLY A 390 12.19 -24.70 0.80
CA GLY A 390 11.33 -23.83 0.00
C GLY A 390 12.04 -22.53 -0.40
N GLY A 391 11.57 -21.88 -1.48
CA GLY A 391 12.19 -20.65 -2.02
C GLY A 391 11.27 -19.43 -2.08
N GLY A 392 10.06 -19.49 -1.50
CA GLY A 392 9.08 -18.39 -1.52
C GLY A 392 9.12 -17.49 -0.29
N ALA A 393 8.25 -16.47 -0.26
CA ALA A 393 8.17 -15.48 0.83
C ALA A 393 8.08 -16.12 2.23
N ILE A 394 7.25 -17.15 2.41
CA ILE A 394 7.13 -17.89 3.68
C ILE A 394 8.46 -18.55 4.10
N ALA A 395 9.24 -19.04 3.12
CA ALA A 395 10.56 -19.61 3.40
C ALA A 395 11.53 -18.53 3.87
N THR A 396 11.53 -17.37 3.22
CA THR A 396 12.33 -16.20 3.62
C THR A 396 11.96 -15.73 5.03
N ASP A 397 10.68 -15.68 5.37
CA ASP A 397 10.21 -15.33 6.73
C ASP A 397 10.66 -16.35 7.78
N ALA A 398 10.54 -17.65 7.49
CA ALA A 398 11.01 -18.70 8.38
C ALA A 398 12.55 -18.64 8.57
N CYS A 399 13.30 -18.34 7.51
CA CYS A 399 14.74 -18.17 7.56
C CYS A 399 15.15 -16.99 8.44
N GLN A 400 14.62 -15.80 8.16
CA GLN A 400 14.94 -14.60 8.93
C GLN A 400 14.52 -14.73 10.39
N SER A 401 13.34 -15.32 10.65
CA SER A 401 12.89 -15.62 12.01
C SER A 401 13.86 -16.56 12.73
N SER A 402 14.37 -17.59 12.04
CA SER A 402 15.35 -18.51 12.62
C SER A 402 16.66 -17.81 13.00
N ILE A 403 17.15 -16.91 12.14
CA ILE A 403 18.35 -16.10 12.43
C ILE A 403 18.10 -15.22 13.68
N LYS A 404 16.97 -14.50 13.71
CA LYS A 404 16.60 -13.58 14.80
C LYS A 404 16.31 -14.29 16.13
N LEU A 405 15.88 -15.54 16.10
CA LEU A 405 15.74 -16.40 17.29
C LEU A 405 17.08 -16.98 17.79
N GLY A 406 18.19 -16.73 17.08
CA GLY A 406 19.54 -17.10 17.51
C GLY A 406 20.06 -18.41 16.94
N ALA A 407 19.52 -18.91 15.82
CA ALA A 407 20.17 -19.98 15.08
C ALA A 407 21.54 -19.51 14.57
N LYS A 408 22.57 -20.37 14.68
CA LYS A 408 23.93 -20.05 14.26
C LYS A 408 24.11 -20.13 12.75
N GLU A 409 23.41 -21.07 12.11
CA GLU A 409 23.52 -21.31 10.68
C GLU A 409 22.14 -21.64 10.12
N VAL A 410 21.70 -20.87 9.12
CA VAL A 410 20.38 -21.05 8.49
C VAL A 410 20.59 -21.28 6.99
N TRP A 411 19.96 -22.32 6.47
CA TRP A 411 19.97 -22.68 5.06
C TRP A 411 18.57 -22.57 4.48
N MET A 412 18.38 -21.75 3.45
CA MET A 412 17.25 -21.85 2.55
C MET A 412 17.61 -22.78 1.40
N VAL A 413 16.81 -23.82 1.18
CA VAL A 413 17.04 -24.79 0.13
C VAL A 413 15.85 -24.85 -0.81
N ALA A 414 16.09 -24.58 -2.09
CA ALA A 414 15.06 -24.42 -3.11
C ALA A 414 15.34 -25.25 -4.36
N ILE A 415 14.26 -25.64 -5.05
CA ILE A 415 14.37 -26.34 -6.32
C ILE A 415 14.70 -25.36 -7.44
N GLU A 416 14.15 -24.15 -7.39
CA GLU A 416 14.32 -23.07 -8.36
C GLU A 416 15.78 -22.60 -8.43
N PRO A 417 16.25 -22.10 -9.59
CA PRO A 417 17.50 -21.38 -9.65
C PRO A 417 17.37 -20.02 -8.92
N GLU A 418 18.49 -19.49 -8.44
CA GLU A 418 18.52 -18.32 -7.57
C GLU A 418 17.91 -17.06 -8.21
N ASP A 419 18.06 -16.88 -9.52
CA ASP A 419 17.50 -15.78 -10.30
C ASP A 419 15.98 -15.93 -10.58
N ARG A 420 15.37 -17.05 -10.17
CA ARG A 420 13.94 -17.36 -10.33
C ARG A 420 13.27 -17.81 -9.04
N LEU A 421 13.87 -17.52 -7.88
CA LEU A 421 13.24 -17.81 -6.60
C LEU A 421 11.89 -17.08 -6.49
N PRO A 422 10.82 -17.73 -5.98
CA PRO A 422 9.52 -17.08 -5.79
C PRO A 422 9.50 -15.95 -4.76
N ALA A 423 10.50 -15.87 -3.87
CA ALA A 423 10.64 -14.78 -2.90
C ALA A 423 10.94 -13.44 -3.60
N PHE A 424 10.53 -12.33 -2.97
CA PHE A 424 10.86 -11.00 -3.49
C PHE A 424 12.37 -10.74 -3.38
N GLY A 425 12.95 -10.15 -4.45
CA GLY A 425 14.41 -10.02 -4.58
C GLY A 425 15.06 -9.16 -3.50
N ASN A 426 14.38 -8.10 -3.04
CA ASN A 426 14.83 -7.26 -1.93
C ASN A 426 14.89 -8.06 -0.62
N GLU A 427 13.84 -8.80 -0.27
CA GLU A 427 13.79 -9.60 0.96
C GLU A 427 14.88 -10.66 1.01
N LEU A 428 15.20 -11.25 -0.16
CA LEU A 428 16.27 -12.22 -0.28
C LEU A 428 17.65 -11.60 -0.06
N HIS A 429 17.87 -10.41 -0.62
CA HIS A 429 19.09 -9.65 -0.45
C HIS A 429 19.29 -9.29 1.03
N GLU A 430 18.24 -8.76 1.66
CA GLU A 430 18.21 -8.40 3.07
C GLU A 430 18.52 -9.60 3.98
N ALA A 431 17.96 -10.78 3.68
CA ALA A 431 18.20 -11.99 4.47
C ALA A 431 19.65 -12.49 4.34
N LYS A 432 20.27 -12.39 3.15
CA LYS A 432 21.68 -12.75 2.95
C LYS A 432 22.63 -11.89 3.77
N GLU A 433 22.34 -10.59 3.86
CA GLU A 433 23.14 -9.64 4.63
C GLU A 433 23.21 -9.98 6.13
N ILE A 434 22.21 -10.67 6.68
CA ILE A 434 22.20 -11.13 8.08
C ILE A 434 22.61 -12.59 8.25
N GLY A 435 23.17 -13.22 7.22
CA GLY A 435 23.79 -14.55 7.30
C GLY A 435 22.96 -15.72 6.76
N LEU A 436 21.94 -15.48 5.94
CA LEU A 436 21.22 -16.56 5.26
C LEU A 436 22.11 -17.24 4.20
N ASN A 437 22.26 -18.57 4.31
CA ASN A 437 22.85 -19.39 3.26
C ASN A 437 21.76 -19.89 2.30
N ILE A 438 22.05 -19.92 1.01
CA ILE A 438 21.09 -20.38 0.00
C ILE A 438 21.70 -21.51 -0.81
N LYS A 439 20.93 -22.59 -0.98
CA LYS A 439 21.23 -23.66 -1.93
C LYS A 439 20.06 -23.84 -2.91
N CYS A 440 20.30 -23.54 -4.17
CA CYS A 440 19.34 -23.68 -5.25
C CYS A 440 19.61 -24.94 -6.10
N GLY A 441 18.63 -25.33 -6.92
CA GLY A 441 18.78 -26.42 -7.89
C GLY A 441 18.92 -27.80 -7.25
N VAL A 442 18.36 -27.99 -6.05
CA VAL A 442 18.40 -29.28 -5.35
C VAL A 442 17.02 -29.62 -4.80
N ILE A 443 16.70 -30.91 -4.72
CA ILE A 443 15.45 -31.41 -4.14
C ILE A 443 15.75 -32.26 -2.91
N VAL A 444 14.96 -32.07 -1.86
CA VAL A 444 15.09 -32.86 -0.63
C VAL A 444 14.74 -34.33 -0.88
N LYS A 445 15.56 -35.24 -0.37
CA LYS A 445 15.39 -36.69 -0.54
C LYS A 445 15.08 -37.40 0.76
N GLU A 446 15.70 -36.98 1.84
CA GLU A 446 15.71 -37.69 3.11
C GLU A 446 16.12 -36.76 4.25
N VAL A 447 15.45 -36.92 5.39
CA VAL A 447 15.83 -36.33 6.67
C VAL A 447 16.46 -37.45 7.49
N GLU A 448 17.75 -37.33 7.78
CA GLU A 448 18.56 -38.36 8.41
C GLU A 448 18.50 -38.23 9.94
N ALA A 449 18.28 -39.35 10.61
CA ALA A 449 18.35 -39.46 12.07
C ALA A 449 19.69 -40.06 12.51
N ASP A 450 20.17 -39.66 13.70
CA ASP A 450 21.28 -40.31 14.37
C ASP A 450 20.89 -41.64 15.02
N ASP A 451 21.86 -42.29 15.67
CA ASP A 451 21.66 -43.57 16.38
C ASP A 451 20.64 -43.46 17.55
N GLN A 452 20.31 -42.25 18.01
CA GLN A 452 19.32 -41.98 19.05
C GLN A 452 17.94 -41.61 18.49
N GLY A 453 17.77 -41.65 17.16
CA GLY A 453 16.53 -41.26 16.48
C GLY A 453 16.27 -39.76 16.51
N GLN A 454 17.31 -38.93 16.70
CA GLN A 454 17.23 -37.47 16.62
C GLN A 454 17.69 -36.98 15.26
N LEU A 455 17.16 -35.85 14.80
CA LEU A 455 17.60 -35.23 13.56
C LEU A 455 19.11 -34.97 13.57
N ALA A 456 19.80 -35.39 12.51
CA ALA A 456 21.24 -35.20 12.33
C ALA A 456 21.58 -34.42 11.07
N ALA A 457 20.90 -34.71 9.96
CA ALA A 457 21.19 -34.12 8.66
C ALA A 457 20.00 -34.17 7.69
N VAL A 458 20.13 -33.45 6.57
CA VAL A 458 19.19 -33.49 5.46
C VAL A 458 19.96 -33.70 4.17
N ALA A 459 19.52 -34.70 3.38
CA ALA A 459 20.12 -35.05 2.11
C ALA A 459 19.29 -34.53 0.92
N PHE A 460 20.00 -33.99 -0.06
CA PHE A 460 19.42 -33.40 -1.26
C PHE A 460 20.05 -33.98 -2.53
N ALA A 461 19.23 -34.14 -3.57
CA ALA A 461 19.69 -34.52 -4.91
C ALA A 461 19.75 -33.29 -5.82
N PRO A 462 20.81 -33.13 -6.63
CA PRO A 462 20.89 -32.04 -7.60
C PRO A 462 19.88 -32.26 -8.74
N LEU A 463 19.34 -31.15 -9.25
CA LEU A 463 18.37 -31.10 -10.32
C LEU A 463 19.00 -30.72 -11.67
N GLN A 464 18.43 -31.24 -12.74
CA GLN A 464 18.67 -30.78 -14.11
C GLN A 464 18.11 -29.35 -14.28
N PRO A 465 18.59 -28.58 -15.28
CA PRO A 465 17.98 -27.31 -15.65
C PRO A 465 16.48 -27.48 -15.88
N MET A 466 15.68 -26.64 -15.24
CA MET A 466 14.22 -26.67 -15.32
C MET A 466 13.69 -25.74 -16.41
N GLU A 467 12.48 -26.00 -16.86
CA GLU A 467 11.76 -25.19 -17.84
C GLU A 467 10.74 -24.30 -17.12
N PHE A 468 10.60 -23.08 -17.62
CA PHE A 468 9.64 -22.09 -17.14
C PHE A 468 8.73 -21.69 -18.29
N ASP A 469 7.46 -21.52 -17.98
CA ASP A 469 6.48 -21.06 -18.95
C ASP A 469 6.83 -19.64 -19.43
N PRO A 470 7.01 -19.40 -20.73
CA PRO A 470 7.48 -18.09 -21.22
C PRO A 470 6.52 -16.92 -20.96
N LEU A 471 5.22 -17.19 -20.82
CA LEU A 471 4.20 -16.15 -20.65
C LEU A 471 3.99 -15.80 -19.17
N SER A 472 3.89 -16.81 -18.31
CA SER A 472 3.61 -16.66 -16.89
C SER A 472 4.87 -16.64 -16.02
N GLY A 473 6.02 -17.03 -16.57
CA GLY A 473 7.28 -17.19 -15.84
C GLY A 473 7.26 -18.32 -14.81
N LYS A 474 6.19 -19.12 -14.74
CA LYS A 474 6.02 -20.16 -13.72
C LYS A 474 6.81 -21.42 -14.05
N LEU A 475 7.32 -22.08 -13.02
CA LEU A 475 8.00 -23.37 -13.15
C LEU A 475 7.07 -24.43 -13.73
N ILE A 476 7.54 -25.13 -14.76
CA ILE A 476 6.85 -26.31 -15.30
C ILE A 476 7.27 -27.51 -14.45
N PHE A 477 6.48 -27.87 -13.44
CA PHE A 477 6.83 -28.94 -12.49
C PHE A 477 7.23 -30.28 -13.15
N ALA A 478 6.70 -30.60 -14.34
CA ALA A 478 7.07 -31.81 -15.08
C ALA A 478 8.54 -31.83 -15.58
N SER A 479 9.21 -30.67 -15.65
CA SER A 479 10.63 -30.58 -16.00
C SER A 479 11.56 -30.84 -14.81
N VAL A 480 11.05 -30.88 -13.57
CA VAL A 480 11.86 -31.09 -12.37
C VAL A 480 12.36 -32.54 -12.37
N LYS A 481 13.65 -32.72 -12.68
CA LYS A 481 14.30 -34.03 -12.78
C LYS A 481 15.64 -34.02 -12.07
N GLU A 482 15.93 -35.11 -11.37
CA GLU A 482 17.23 -35.31 -10.73
C GLU A 482 18.34 -35.54 -11.78
N VAL A 483 19.56 -35.13 -11.44
CA VAL A 483 20.75 -35.51 -12.21
C VAL A 483 21.10 -36.96 -11.86
N GLU A 484 21.00 -37.85 -12.83
CA GLU A 484 21.25 -39.28 -12.62
C GLU A 484 22.70 -39.56 -12.21
N GLY A 485 22.88 -40.38 -11.17
CA GLY A 485 24.20 -40.77 -10.67
C GLY A 485 24.99 -39.67 -9.95
N ALA A 486 24.39 -38.50 -9.71
CA ALA A 486 25.03 -37.42 -8.98
C ALA A 486 25.12 -37.71 -7.48
N GLU A 487 26.21 -37.26 -6.86
CA GLU A 487 26.39 -37.35 -5.41
C GLU A 487 25.35 -36.48 -4.69
N ARG A 488 24.76 -37.02 -3.61
CA ARG A 488 23.83 -36.26 -2.77
C ARG A 488 24.60 -35.20 -1.99
N TRP A 489 24.03 -34.00 -1.91
CA TRP A 489 24.53 -32.98 -0.99
C TRP A 489 23.83 -33.15 0.35
N THR A 490 24.59 -33.39 1.41
CA THR A 490 24.07 -33.53 2.77
C THR A 490 24.54 -32.35 3.62
N VAL A 491 23.61 -31.77 4.37
CA VAL A 491 23.89 -30.71 5.34
C VAL A 491 23.40 -31.19 6.71
N GLY A 492 24.23 -31.09 7.74
CA GLY A 492 23.75 -31.35 9.11
C GLY A 492 22.58 -30.42 9.44
N ALA A 493 21.70 -30.78 10.37
CA ALA A 493 20.58 -29.92 10.78
C ALA A 493 20.13 -30.29 12.20
N ASP A 494 19.64 -29.32 12.95
CA ASP A 494 19.02 -29.53 14.26
C ASP A 494 17.51 -29.24 14.23
N LEU A 495 17.03 -28.54 13.19
CA LEU A 495 15.61 -28.32 12.88
C LEU A 495 15.41 -28.26 11.37
N VAL A 496 14.33 -28.87 10.86
CA VAL A 496 13.89 -28.75 9.46
C VAL A 496 12.52 -28.09 9.40
N VAL A 497 12.41 -27.01 8.61
CA VAL A 497 11.16 -26.29 8.39
C VAL A 497 10.74 -26.43 6.92
N PHE A 498 9.63 -27.10 6.66
CA PHE A 498 9.07 -27.22 5.31
C PHE A 498 8.23 -26.01 4.95
N ALA A 499 8.67 -25.25 3.94
CA ALA A 499 7.96 -24.15 3.31
C ALA A 499 7.52 -24.52 1.87
N SER A 500 7.06 -25.77 1.68
CA SER A 500 6.73 -26.36 0.37
C SER A 500 5.26 -26.14 -0.07
N GLY A 501 4.67 -25.03 0.36
CA GLY A 501 3.29 -24.63 0.06
C GLY A 501 2.31 -24.83 1.21
N GLN A 502 1.09 -24.33 1.00
CA GLN A 502 -0.01 -24.34 1.96
C GLN A 502 -1.11 -25.32 1.53
N ILE A 503 -1.86 -25.81 2.51
CA ILE A 503 -2.96 -26.76 2.39
C ILE A 503 -4.19 -26.14 3.05
N MET A 504 -5.32 -26.27 2.37
CA MET A 504 -6.62 -25.92 2.91
C MET A 504 -7.13 -27.09 3.77
N GLU A 505 -7.59 -26.79 4.97
CA GLU A 505 -8.34 -27.75 5.78
C GLU A 505 -9.81 -27.68 5.35
N ALA A 506 -10.44 -28.82 5.07
CA ALA A 506 -11.79 -28.83 4.54
C ALA A 506 -12.79 -28.28 5.58
N PRO A 507 -13.67 -27.33 5.20
CA PRO A 507 -14.64 -26.74 6.12
C PRO A 507 -15.83 -27.66 6.45
N GLY A 508 -16.00 -28.76 5.71
CA GLY A 508 -17.11 -29.71 5.87
C GLY A 508 -18.33 -29.43 4.99
N ASP A 509 -19.33 -30.31 5.07
CA ASP A 509 -20.62 -30.21 4.36
C ASP A 509 -21.41 -28.96 4.81
N PRO A 510 -22.11 -28.23 3.90
CA PRO A 510 -22.32 -28.48 2.47
C PRO A 510 -21.33 -27.80 1.52
N VAL A 511 -20.12 -27.44 1.96
CA VAL A 511 -19.17 -26.67 1.13
C VAL A 511 -18.63 -27.53 -0.03
N PRO A 512 -18.89 -27.16 -1.30
CA PRO A 512 -18.41 -27.95 -2.43
C PRO A 512 -16.91 -27.76 -2.65
N LEU A 513 -16.23 -28.83 -3.05
CA LEU A 513 -14.79 -28.81 -3.36
C LEU A 513 -14.53 -29.05 -4.85
N THR A 514 -13.51 -28.39 -5.37
CA THR A 514 -12.93 -28.62 -6.69
C THR A 514 -12.12 -29.92 -6.70
N GLN A 515 -11.77 -30.43 -7.88
CA GLN A 515 -10.86 -31.58 -8.03
C GLN A 515 -9.48 -31.36 -7.41
N ARG A 516 -9.08 -30.09 -7.20
CA ARG A 516 -7.81 -29.71 -6.57
C ARG A 516 -7.89 -29.67 -5.04
N GLY A 517 -9.05 -29.95 -4.46
CA GLY A 517 -9.27 -29.89 -3.01
C GLY A 517 -9.42 -28.47 -2.46
N LEU A 518 -9.60 -27.45 -3.31
CA LEU A 518 -10.00 -26.09 -2.91
C LEU A 518 -11.52 -25.95 -2.93
N VAL A 519 -12.07 -24.95 -2.24
CA VAL A 519 -13.51 -24.66 -2.29
C VAL A 519 -13.93 -24.24 -3.70
N ALA A 520 -15.06 -24.78 -4.16
CA ALA A 520 -15.65 -24.45 -5.45
C ALA A 520 -16.64 -23.28 -5.28
N ALA A 521 -16.26 -22.11 -5.80
CA ALA A 521 -17.13 -20.94 -5.88
C ALA A 521 -16.82 -20.14 -7.16
N ASP A 522 -17.79 -19.36 -7.63
CA ASP A 522 -17.57 -18.42 -8.73
C ASP A 522 -16.83 -17.15 -8.27
N ARG A 523 -16.59 -16.20 -9.19
CA ARG A 523 -15.87 -14.94 -8.89
C ARG A 523 -16.62 -13.99 -7.95
N ALA A 524 -17.94 -14.15 -7.83
CA ALA A 524 -18.80 -13.41 -6.93
C ALA A 524 -18.94 -14.14 -5.56
N GLY A 525 -18.39 -15.34 -5.45
CA GLY A 525 -18.36 -16.15 -4.24
C GLY A 525 -19.52 -17.13 -4.10
N HIS A 526 -20.39 -17.27 -5.10
CA HIS A 526 -21.49 -18.24 -5.03
C HIS A 526 -20.96 -19.66 -5.16
N THR A 527 -21.39 -20.53 -4.24
CA THR A 527 -21.04 -21.95 -4.24
C THR A 527 -22.04 -22.82 -5.00
N GLY A 528 -23.23 -22.27 -5.29
CA GLY A 528 -24.39 -23.03 -5.81
C GLY A 528 -25.27 -23.64 -4.69
N VAL A 529 -24.81 -23.61 -3.44
CA VAL A 529 -25.63 -23.91 -2.26
C VAL A 529 -26.32 -22.63 -1.80
N ASP A 530 -27.62 -22.72 -1.52
CA ASP A 530 -28.40 -21.56 -1.07
C ASP A 530 -27.81 -20.95 0.21
N LYS A 531 -27.79 -19.62 0.29
CA LYS A 531 -27.21 -18.81 1.37
C LYS A 531 -25.69 -18.95 1.61
N LEU A 532 -24.99 -19.84 0.90
CA LEU A 532 -23.57 -20.13 1.15
C LEU A 532 -22.65 -19.48 0.12
N PHE A 533 -21.76 -18.63 0.64
CA PHE A 533 -20.73 -17.93 -0.11
C PHE A 533 -19.34 -18.32 0.37
N CYS A 534 -18.35 -18.32 -0.53
CA CYS A 534 -16.97 -18.64 -0.20
C CYS A 534 -15.99 -17.73 -0.96
N GLY A 535 -14.82 -17.47 -0.38
CA GLY A 535 -13.84 -16.56 -0.99
C GLY A 535 -12.53 -16.44 -0.22
N GLY A 536 -11.55 -15.75 -0.81
CA GLY A 536 -10.18 -15.69 -0.31
C GLY A 536 -9.36 -16.91 -0.74
N ASP A 537 -8.27 -17.18 -0.01
CA ASP A 537 -7.29 -18.22 -0.40
C ASP A 537 -7.90 -19.63 -0.46
N CYS A 538 -8.95 -19.93 0.31
CA CYS A 538 -9.60 -21.24 0.25
C CYS A 538 -10.31 -21.52 -1.09
N VAL A 539 -10.62 -20.48 -1.88
CA VAL A 539 -11.18 -20.62 -3.24
C VAL A 539 -10.09 -20.46 -4.30
N GLN A 540 -9.25 -19.43 -4.16
CA GLN A 540 -8.26 -19.06 -5.19
C GLN A 540 -6.96 -19.87 -5.11
N GLY A 541 -6.64 -20.41 -3.94
CA GLY A 541 -5.29 -20.85 -3.57
C GLY A 541 -4.50 -19.70 -2.92
N PRO A 542 -3.25 -19.96 -2.48
CA PRO A 542 -2.43 -18.95 -1.82
C PRO A 542 -2.25 -17.72 -2.71
N SER A 543 -2.62 -16.55 -2.18
CA SER A 543 -2.62 -15.28 -2.93
C SER A 543 -2.11 -14.12 -2.05
N PHE A 544 -2.26 -12.88 -2.51
CA PHE A 544 -1.82 -11.71 -1.78
C PHE A 544 -2.93 -11.12 -0.89
N ILE A 545 -2.54 -10.43 0.18
CA ILE A 545 -3.47 -9.81 1.15
C ILE A 545 -4.51 -8.94 0.44
N VAL A 546 -4.10 -8.16 -0.57
CA VAL A 546 -4.99 -7.28 -1.33
C VAL A 546 -6.04 -8.04 -2.14
N ASP A 547 -5.73 -9.27 -2.60
CA ASP A 547 -6.70 -10.13 -3.28
C ASP A 547 -7.76 -10.64 -2.29
N ALA A 548 -7.36 -11.00 -1.08
CA ALA A 548 -8.26 -11.41 -0.01
C ALA A 548 -9.21 -10.27 0.40
N VAL A 549 -8.72 -9.03 0.56
CA VAL A 549 -9.58 -7.85 0.77
C VAL A 549 -10.55 -7.67 -0.41
N GLY A 550 -10.07 -7.83 -1.64
CA GLY A 550 -10.90 -7.80 -2.84
C GLY A 550 -12.01 -8.86 -2.85
N TRP A 551 -11.74 -10.07 -2.36
CA TRP A 551 -12.76 -11.10 -2.15
C TRP A 551 -13.81 -10.66 -1.13
N GLY A 552 -13.39 -10.07 0.00
CA GLY A 552 -14.31 -9.58 1.03
C GLY A 552 -15.32 -8.58 0.48
N HIS A 553 -14.86 -7.54 -0.22
CA HIS A 553 -15.74 -6.55 -0.85
C HIS A 553 -16.68 -7.14 -1.90
N ARG A 554 -16.19 -8.06 -2.73
CA ARG A 554 -17.02 -8.71 -3.76
C ARG A 554 -18.11 -9.57 -3.13
N VAL A 555 -17.77 -10.38 -2.15
CA VAL A 555 -18.73 -11.29 -1.51
C VAL A 555 -19.75 -10.53 -0.66
N ALA A 556 -19.34 -9.47 0.05
CA ALA A 556 -20.28 -8.61 0.76
C ALA A 556 -21.34 -8.01 -0.17
N ARG A 557 -20.93 -7.60 -1.39
CA ARG A 557 -21.87 -7.16 -2.43
C ARG A 557 -22.81 -8.28 -2.87
N SER A 558 -22.29 -9.47 -3.17
CA SER A 558 -23.11 -10.61 -3.60
C SER A 558 -24.13 -11.05 -2.55
N ILE A 559 -23.74 -11.03 -1.26
CA ILE A 559 -24.64 -11.34 -0.14
C ILE A 559 -25.81 -10.35 -0.10
N ARG A 560 -25.52 -9.04 -0.19
CA ARG A 560 -26.56 -8.01 -0.22
C ARG A 560 -27.51 -8.18 -1.39
N GLU A 561 -26.97 -8.38 -2.59
CA GLU A 561 -27.77 -8.62 -3.80
C GLU A 561 -28.69 -9.83 -3.63
N SER A 562 -28.16 -10.92 -3.05
CA SER A 562 -28.92 -12.15 -2.77
C SER A 562 -30.02 -11.99 -1.73
N LEU A 563 -29.85 -11.10 -0.75
CA LEU A 563 -30.84 -10.83 0.30
C LEU A 563 -31.91 -9.82 -0.14
N GLY A 564 -31.94 -9.45 -1.42
CA GLY A 564 -32.92 -8.50 -1.97
C GLY A 564 -32.56 -7.04 -1.69
N ASP A 565 -31.36 -6.79 -1.17
CA ASP A 565 -30.81 -5.47 -0.88
C ASP A 565 -30.03 -4.89 -2.08
N ALA A 566 -30.40 -5.32 -3.29
CA ALA A 566 -29.97 -4.66 -4.52
C ALA A 566 -30.49 -3.21 -4.60
N SER A 567 -31.38 -2.81 -3.69
CA SER A 567 -32.11 -1.55 -3.72
C SER A 567 -32.46 -0.95 -2.35
N ALA A 568 -31.78 -1.23 -1.21
CA ALA A 568 -32.02 -0.37 -0.04
C ALA A 568 -31.59 1.07 -0.39
N PRO A 569 -32.55 2.01 -0.43
CA PRO A 569 -32.28 3.42 -0.54
C PRO A 569 -31.87 3.86 0.87
N GLY A 570 -30.64 3.51 1.24
CA GLY A 570 -29.92 3.97 2.41
C GLY A 570 -28.65 4.69 1.99
N GLU A 571 -28.75 5.49 0.92
CA GLU A 571 -27.93 6.67 0.62
C GLU A 571 -26.47 6.59 1.08
N ARG A 572 -25.64 5.75 0.45
CA ARG A 572 -24.25 6.17 0.21
C ARG A 572 -24.34 7.31 -0.79
N ILE A 573 -24.43 8.53 -0.28
CA ILE A 573 -24.36 9.73 -1.12
C ILE A 573 -22.89 9.90 -1.43
N TYR A 574 -22.46 9.37 -2.57
CA TYR A 574 -21.17 9.76 -3.09
C TYR A 574 -21.26 11.25 -3.41
N GLN A 575 -20.49 12.05 -2.69
CA GLN A 575 -20.27 13.41 -3.12
C GLN A 575 -19.36 13.32 -4.34
N THR A 576 -19.92 13.63 -5.51
CA THR A 576 -19.16 13.80 -6.73
C THR A 576 -18.52 15.17 -6.69
N ILE A 577 -17.20 15.19 -6.61
CA ILE A 577 -16.43 16.42 -6.67
C ILE A 577 -15.83 16.50 -8.07
N VAL A 578 -16.18 17.56 -8.81
CA VAL A 578 -15.50 17.90 -10.06
C VAL A 578 -14.50 19.00 -9.78
N GLU A 579 -13.22 18.65 -9.90
CA GLU A 579 -12.06 19.52 -9.66
C GLU A 579 -11.44 19.89 -11.01
N ARG A 580 -11.23 21.18 -11.29
CA ARG A 580 -10.32 21.57 -12.38
C ARG A 580 -8.94 21.66 -11.80
N THR A 581 -8.01 20.99 -12.43
CA THR A 581 -6.63 20.96 -11.96
C THR A 581 -5.78 21.70 -12.98
N ASP A 582 -4.85 22.56 -12.53
CA ASP A 582 -3.80 23.17 -13.37
C ASP A 582 -2.48 22.35 -13.25
N ASP A 583 -2.56 21.07 -12.84
CA ASP A 583 -1.42 20.22 -12.49
C ASP A 583 -0.60 19.77 -13.69
N HIS A 584 0.39 20.58 -14.04
CA HIS A 584 1.30 20.27 -15.12
C HIS A 584 2.57 19.58 -14.59
N ARG A 585 2.46 18.28 -14.24
CA ARG A 585 3.59 17.43 -13.84
C ARG A 585 4.36 16.94 -15.06
N GLN A 586 4.90 17.87 -15.84
CA GLN A 586 5.85 17.52 -16.90
C GLN A 586 7.10 16.94 -16.27
N SER A 587 7.36 15.65 -16.51
CA SER A 587 8.66 14.96 -16.42
C SER A 587 9.69 15.57 -15.45
N GLU A 588 9.28 15.95 -14.24
CA GLU A 588 10.25 16.38 -13.25
C GLU A 588 11.02 15.11 -12.90
N VAL A 589 12.30 15.11 -13.30
CA VAL A 589 13.16 13.92 -13.30
C VAL A 589 13.61 13.65 -11.87
N PHE A 590 12.67 13.21 -11.05
CA PHE A 590 12.96 12.63 -9.75
C PHE A 590 13.07 11.13 -9.94
N ALA A 591 14.22 10.59 -9.55
CA ALA A 591 14.42 9.15 -9.53
C ALA A 591 13.43 8.51 -8.56
N ARG A 592 13.01 7.29 -8.90
CA ARG A 592 12.31 6.42 -7.95
C ARG A 592 13.26 6.14 -6.79
N THR A 593 12.76 6.31 -5.58
CA THR A 593 13.47 5.95 -4.36
C THR A 593 12.61 4.92 -3.63
N GLU A 594 13.23 3.86 -3.12
CA GLU A 594 12.57 2.91 -2.22
C GLU A 594 12.81 3.30 -0.75
N PRO A 595 11.94 2.91 0.19
CA PRO A 595 12.21 3.02 1.60
C PRO A 595 13.56 2.38 1.96
N ALA A 596 14.36 3.08 2.76
CA ALA A 596 15.61 2.53 3.28
C ALA A 596 15.32 1.37 4.23
N ILE A 597 16.28 0.47 4.41
CA ILE A 597 16.20 -0.59 5.41
C ILE A 597 17.31 -0.39 6.45
N LEU A 598 17.05 -0.82 7.68
CA LEU A 598 18.07 -0.85 8.74
C LEU A 598 19.33 -1.59 8.28
N GLU A 599 20.49 -1.07 8.70
CA GLU A 599 21.78 -1.73 8.50
C GLU A 599 21.75 -3.17 9.03
N ALA A 600 22.41 -4.11 8.34
CA ALA A 600 22.41 -5.52 8.72
C ALA A 600 22.75 -5.78 10.19
N ALA A 601 23.68 -5.00 10.76
CA ALA A 601 24.08 -5.07 12.17
C ALA A 601 22.94 -4.81 13.18
N LYS A 602 21.88 -4.12 12.75
CA LYS A 602 20.71 -3.74 13.55
C LYS A 602 19.48 -4.62 13.27
N ARG A 603 19.59 -5.62 12.40
CA ARG A 603 18.47 -6.48 11.95
C ARG A 603 18.44 -7.86 12.61
N TYR A 604 19.04 -8.01 13.80
CA TYR A 604 19.12 -9.30 14.50
C TYR A 604 17.98 -9.56 15.50
N ASP A 605 17.10 -8.58 15.75
CA ASP A 605 15.91 -8.75 16.58
C ASP A 605 14.62 -8.78 15.74
N MET A 606 13.45 -8.84 16.40
CA MET A 606 12.14 -8.86 15.74
C MET A 606 11.60 -7.46 15.41
N SER A 607 12.39 -6.39 15.54
CA SER A 607 11.95 -5.04 15.19
C SER A 607 11.77 -4.87 13.68
N GLU A 608 10.85 -3.98 13.30
CA GLU A 608 10.57 -3.66 11.89
C GLU A 608 11.83 -3.13 11.19
N CYS A 609 12.19 -3.75 10.06
CA CYS A 609 13.43 -3.44 9.37
C CYS A 609 13.34 -2.26 8.38
N GLU A 610 12.21 -2.09 7.69
CA GLU A 610 12.02 -1.08 6.65
C GLU A 610 11.72 0.28 7.30
N LEU A 611 12.48 1.32 6.96
CA LEU A 611 12.36 2.66 7.55
C LEU A 611 11.27 3.49 6.87
N PRO A 612 10.57 4.38 7.61
CA PRO A 612 9.62 5.30 7.00
C PRO A 612 10.32 6.38 6.17
N TRP A 613 9.58 7.01 5.26
CA TRP A 613 10.05 8.20 4.56
C TRP A 613 9.86 9.48 5.37
N SER A 614 10.67 10.48 5.04
CA SER A 614 10.40 11.86 5.39
C SER A 614 9.29 12.44 4.51
N ASP A 615 8.63 13.50 4.99
CA ASP A 615 7.64 14.29 4.25
C ASP A 615 8.16 14.71 2.87
N ARG A 616 9.42 15.16 2.83
CA ARG A 616 10.11 15.57 1.61
C ARG A 616 10.16 14.44 0.59
N GLU A 617 10.63 13.27 1.00
CA GLU A 617 10.73 12.12 0.10
C GLU A 617 9.35 11.68 -0.38
N ALA A 618 8.37 11.61 0.53
CA ALA A 618 7.00 11.24 0.17
C ALA A 618 6.35 12.23 -0.82
N ILE A 619 6.54 13.53 -0.64
CA ILE A 619 6.07 14.56 -1.58
C ILE A 619 6.78 14.40 -2.93
N VAL A 620 8.11 14.26 -2.94
CA VAL A 620 8.92 14.11 -4.17
C VAL A 620 8.51 12.85 -4.94
N GLN A 621 8.28 11.72 -4.25
CA GLN A 621 7.82 10.51 -4.91
C GLN A 621 6.37 10.65 -5.43
N SER A 622 5.54 11.46 -4.78
CA SER A 622 4.14 11.70 -5.18
C SER A 622 3.99 12.62 -6.39
N ILE A 623 4.84 13.64 -6.53
CA ILE A 623 4.86 14.52 -7.72
C ILE A 623 5.33 13.80 -8.99
N ARG A 624 5.86 12.57 -8.89
CA ARG A 624 6.15 11.71 -10.06
C ARG A 624 4.89 11.21 -10.76
N CYS A 625 3.73 11.22 -10.09
CA CYS A 625 2.47 10.75 -10.66
C CYS A 625 1.99 11.64 -11.81
N PHE A 626 1.60 11.04 -12.94
CA PHE A 626 1.04 11.77 -14.09
C PHE A 626 -0.44 12.16 -13.94
N GLN A 627 -1.09 11.83 -12.81
CA GLN A 627 -2.50 12.15 -12.59
C GLN A 627 -3.40 11.67 -13.76
N CYS A 628 -3.24 10.39 -14.12
CA CYS A 628 -3.91 9.74 -15.26
C CYS A 628 -5.44 9.63 -15.13
N ASP A 629 -5.99 10.05 -14.00
CA ASP A 629 -7.42 10.08 -13.67
C ASP A 629 -8.10 11.39 -14.10
N SER A 630 -7.33 12.39 -14.52
CA SER A 630 -7.86 13.62 -15.09
C SER A 630 -8.35 13.40 -16.53
N VAL A 631 -9.49 14.00 -16.90
CA VAL A 631 -10.11 13.93 -18.22
C VAL A 631 -10.06 15.27 -18.94
N HIS A 632 -9.98 15.22 -20.27
CA HIS A 632 -10.07 16.41 -21.09
C HIS A 632 -11.52 16.90 -21.12
N HIS A 633 -11.73 18.15 -20.75
CA HIS A 633 -12.96 18.88 -20.94
C HIS A 633 -12.75 19.96 -22.01
N TYR A 634 -13.53 19.88 -23.10
CA TYR A 634 -13.52 20.85 -24.18
C TYR A 634 -14.73 21.78 -24.07
N ASP A 635 -14.50 23.09 -24.03
CA ASP A 635 -15.56 24.07 -24.24
C ASP A 635 -16.00 24.05 -25.72
N THR A 636 -17.12 23.38 -25.98
CA THR A 636 -17.67 23.21 -27.32
C THR A 636 -18.06 24.53 -27.97
N ALA A 637 -18.37 25.58 -27.19
CA ALA A 637 -18.75 26.89 -27.73
C ALA A 637 -17.53 27.69 -28.22
N VAL A 638 -16.33 27.34 -27.76
CA VAL A 638 -15.08 28.05 -28.06
C VAL A 638 -14.18 27.27 -29.02
N CYS A 639 -14.25 25.95 -29.01
CA CYS A 639 -13.42 25.10 -29.85
C CYS A 639 -13.64 25.38 -31.35
N VAL A 640 -12.54 25.63 -32.07
CA VAL A 640 -12.54 25.95 -33.52
C VAL A 640 -12.02 24.80 -34.41
N LEU A 641 -11.88 23.59 -33.85
CA LEU A 641 -11.38 22.38 -34.55
C LEU A 641 -10.08 22.57 -35.34
N CYS A 642 -9.16 23.42 -34.88
CA CYS A 642 -7.94 23.74 -35.60
C CYS A 642 -6.93 22.57 -35.72
N GLY A 643 -7.09 21.48 -34.96
CA GLY A 643 -6.18 20.33 -34.96
C GLY A 643 -4.94 20.47 -34.07
N ALA A 644 -4.66 21.66 -33.53
CA ALA A 644 -3.41 21.91 -32.77
C ALA A 644 -3.18 20.90 -31.63
N CYS A 645 -4.23 20.50 -30.90
CA CYS A 645 -4.12 19.52 -29.81
C CYS A 645 -3.71 18.11 -30.28
N ASP A 646 -4.13 17.70 -31.47
CA ASP A 646 -3.74 16.44 -32.11
C ASP A 646 -2.30 16.53 -32.64
N ASP A 647 -1.97 17.64 -33.32
CA ASP A 647 -0.65 17.87 -33.89
C ASP A 647 0.47 17.79 -32.86
N VAL A 648 0.28 18.43 -31.69
CA VAL A 648 1.27 18.49 -30.60
C VAL A 648 1.25 17.26 -29.68
N CYS A 649 0.29 16.35 -29.82
CA CYS A 649 0.17 15.20 -28.93
C CYS A 649 1.36 14.24 -29.16
N PRO A 650 2.24 14.03 -28.15
CA PRO A 650 3.43 13.19 -28.32
C PRO A 650 3.07 11.72 -28.55
N GLU A 651 2.04 11.23 -27.85
CA GLU A 651 1.56 9.84 -27.93
C GLU A 651 0.61 9.57 -29.08
N LYS A 652 0.28 10.61 -29.86
CA LYS A 652 -0.78 10.57 -30.89
C LYS A 652 -2.06 9.90 -30.35
N ALA A 653 -2.50 10.41 -29.19
CA ALA A 653 -3.65 9.91 -28.43
C ALA A 653 -4.95 10.67 -28.72
N ILE A 654 -4.91 11.74 -29.51
CA ILE A 654 -6.06 12.59 -29.84
C ILE A 654 -6.30 12.49 -31.35
N ASP A 655 -7.54 12.26 -31.78
CA ASP A 655 -7.94 12.41 -33.17
C ASP A 655 -8.93 13.58 -33.28
N VAL A 656 -8.59 14.61 -34.05
CA VAL A 656 -9.54 15.69 -34.41
C VAL A 656 -10.13 15.40 -35.78
N VAL A 657 -11.41 15.06 -35.82
CA VAL A 657 -12.15 14.72 -37.05
C VAL A 657 -13.01 15.90 -37.47
N VAL A 658 -12.65 16.56 -38.58
CA VAL A 658 -13.46 17.61 -39.19
C VAL A 658 -14.22 17.02 -40.36
N PHE A 659 -15.55 17.10 -40.35
CA PHE A 659 -16.38 16.50 -41.41
C PHE A 659 -16.13 17.20 -42.75
N GLY A 660 -15.81 16.40 -43.77
CA GLY A 660 -15.45 16.90 -45.10
C GLY A 660 -13.94 17.11 -45.31
N GLU A 661 -13.12 16.98 -44.25
CA GLU A 661 -11.66 16.85 -44.37
C GLU A 661 -11.26 15.37 -44.32
N ASP A 662 -10.21 15.01 -45.06
CA ASP A 662 -9.60 13.68 -44.99
C ASP A 662 -8.51 13.70 -43.91
N ARG A 663 -8.86 13.33 -42.69
CA ARG A 663 -7.93 13.18 -41.56
C ARG A 663 -7.93 11.74 -41.08
N GLU A 664 -6.73 11.16 -40.98
CA GLU A 664 -6.57 9.79 -40.48
C GLU A 664 -6.85 9.72 -38.97
N ARG A 665 -7.65 8.73 -38.56
CA ARG A 665 -7.81 8.37 -37.14
C ARG A 665 -6.70 7.39 -36.75
N SER A 666 -5.60 7.93 -36.25
CA SER A 666 -4.39 7.17 -35.94
C SER A 666 -4.29 6.77 -34.47
N SER A 667 -5.03 7.46 -33.59
CA SER A 667 -5.00 7.20 -32.15
C SER A 667 -5.66 5.88 -31.77
N GLY A 668 -6.66 5.43 -32.55
CA GLY A 668 -7.52 4.28 -32.22
C GLY A 668 -8.46 4.55 -31.04
N GLY A 669 -8.64 5.81 -30.63
CA GLY A 669 -9.48 6.19 -29.50
C GLY A 669 -10.98 6.10 -29.80
N GLU A 670 -11.75 5.60 -28.85
CA GLU A 670 -13.22 5.46 -28.95
C GLU A 670 -13.97 6.50 -28.10
N THR A 671 -13.28 7.23 -27.22
CA THR A 671 -13.92 8.18 -26.30
C THR A 671 -14.09 9.53 -26.98
N MET A 672 -15.32 9.86 -27.41
CA MET A 672 -15.66 11.20 -27.91
C MET A 672 -15.71 12.19 -26.74
N VAL A 673 -14.92 13.26 -26.80
CA VAL A 673 -14.81 14.28 -25.74
C VAL A 673 -15.36 15.64 -26.17
N CYS A 674 -15.49 15.88 -27.47
CA CYS A 674 -16.02 17.13 -28.02
C CYS A 674 -16.78 16.84 -29.31
N ARG A 675 -17.95 17.46 -29.45
CA ARG A 675 -18.64 17.62 -30.73
C ARG A 675 -19.05 19.07 -30.86
N THR A 676 -18.63 19.72 -31.94
CA THR A 676 -18.93 21.13 -32.14
C THR A 676 -19.08 21.48 -33.61
N SER A 677 -19.73 22.61 -33.88
CA SER A 677 -19.81 23.25 -35.18
C SER A 677 -19.77 24.77 -35.04
N GLY A 678 -19.27 25.43 -36.07
CA GLY A 678 -19.17 26.88 -36.12
C GLY A 678 -19.39 27.42 -37.53
N GLY A 679 -20.28 28.39 -37.66
CA GLY A 679 -20.71 28.92 -38.96
C GLY A 679 -21.64 27.98 -39.73
N ASP A 680 -22.04 28.37 -40.94
CA ASP A 680 -22.82 27.50 -41.84
C ASP A 680 -21.87 26.57 -42.61
N PRO A 681 -21.95 25.23 -42.46
CA PRO A 681 -21.10 24.28 -43.17
C PRO A 681 -21.14 24.43 -44.70
N LEU A 682 -22.24 24.92 -45.26
CA LEU A 682 -22.40 25.17 -46.69
C LEU A 682 -21.76 26.48 -47.15
N SER A 683 -21.32 27.32 -46.21
CA SER A 683 -20.75 28.65 -46.41
C SER A 683 -19.35 28.80 -45.79
N GLY A 684 -18.62 27.70 -45.62
CA GLY A 684 -17.26 27.69 -45.05
C GLY A 684 -17.18 27.58 -43.53
N GLY A 685 -18.27 27.17 -42.87
CA GLY A 685 -18.29 26.72 -41.49
C GLY A 685 -17.68 25.32 -41.32
N TYR A 686 -17.48 24.91 -40.07
CA TYR A 686 -16.93 23.62 -39.69
C TYR A 686 -17.91 22.84 -38.83
N GLU A 687 -17.87 21.51 -38.93
CA GLU A 687 -18.49 20.59 -37.99
C GLU A 687 -17.52 19.42 -37.79
N GLY A 688 -17.41 18.92 -36.56
CA GLY A 688 -16.55 17.79 -36.28
C GLY A 688 -16.57 17.33 -34.85
N GLU A 689 -15.75 16.31 -34.60
CA GLU A 689 -15.69 15.54 -33.37
C GLU A 689 -14.23 15.34 -32.96
N ILE A 690 -13.98 15.28 -31.65
CA ILE A 690 -12.66 15.00 -31.09
C ILE A 690 -12.76 13.71 -30.27
N TYR A 691 -11.87 12.78 -30.57
CA TYR A 691 -11.75 11.49 -29.90
C TYR A 691 -10.42 11.40 -29.16
N ILE A 692 -10.41 10.75 -28.01
CA ILE A 692 -9.19 10.51 -27.22
C ILE A 692 -9.05 9.02 -26.91
N ASN A 693 -7.83 8.50 -27.08
CA ASN A 693 -7.39 7.21 -26.60
C ASN A 693 -6.74 7.37 -25.22
N TYR A 694 -7.53 7.19 -24.15
CA TYR A 694 -7.02 7.28 -22.78
C TYR A 694 -6.08 6.15 -22.38
N ASP A 695 -6.02 5.03 -23.12
CA ASP A 695 -4.98 4.01 -22.90
C ASP A 695 -3.63 4.43 -23.48
N ARG A 696 -3.58 5.46 -24.36
CA ARG A 696 -2.31 6.07 -24.85
C ARG A 696 -1.98 7.40 -24.20
N CYS A 697 -2.99 8.22 -23.89
CA CYS A 697 -2.75 9.55 -23.36
C CYS A 697 -2.01 9.48 -22.02
N THR A 698 -0.89 10.18 -21.90
CA THR A 698 -0.08 10.30 -20.67
C THR A 698 -0.56 11.42 -19.74
N ASN A 699 -1.63 12.15 -20.10
CA ASN A 699 -2.11 13.34 -19.39
C ASN A 699 -1.02 14.43 -19.22
N CYS A 700 -0.13 14.57 -20.20
CA CYS A 700 0.96 15.55 -20.19
C CYS A 700 0.52 17.01 -20.42
N ARG A 701 -0.76 17.25 -20.74
CA ARG A 701 -1.40 18.57 -20.93
C ARG A 701 -0.81 19.49 -22.01
N ILE A 702 0.12 19.02 -22.84
CA ILE A 702 0.66 19.80 -23.97
C ILE A 702 -0.47 20.30 -24.90
N CYS A 703 -1.55 19.53 -25.03
CA CYS A 703 -2.74 19.92 -25.79
C CYS A 703 -3.49 21.13 -25.22
N GLU A 704 -3.52 21.30 -23.89
CA GLU A 704 -4.10 22.44 -23.18
C GLU A 704 -3.25 23.69 -23.44
N ASP A 705 -1.94 23.59 -23.23
CA ASP A 705 -0.99 24.71 -23.40
C ASP A 705 -0.94 25.27 -24.83
N HIS A 706 -1.16 24.41 -25.82
CA HIS A 706 -1.10 24.77 -27.24
C HIS A 706 -2.48 25.04 -27.85
N CYS A 707 -3.54 25.08 -27.04
CA CYS A 707 -4.87 25.42 -27.52
C CYS A 707 -4.95 26.93 -27.82
N PRO A 708 -5.06 27.37 -29.10
CA PRO A 708 -5.01 28.80 -29.45
C PRO A 708 -6.19 29.61 -28.92
N VAL A 709 -7.27 28.93 -28.53
CA VAL A 709 -8.51 29.52 -28.01
C VAL A 709 -8.77 29.16 -26.54
N ASN A 710 -7.82 28.47 -25.87
CA ASN A 710 -7.93 28.03 -24.47
C ASN A 710 -9.25 27.30 -24.15
N CYS A 711 -9.74 26.47 -25.07
CA CYS A 711 -10.99 25.72 -24.87
C CYS A 711 -10.79 24.36 -24.18
N ILE A 712 -9.54 23.93 -23.97
CA ILE A 712 -9.20 22.65 -23.36
C ILE A 712 -8.88 22.91 -21.89
N THR A 713 -9.46 22.09 -21.02
CA THR A 713 -9.17 22.05 -19.58
C THR A 713 -9.11 20.60 -19.13
N PHE A 714 -8.45 20.32 -18.01
CA PHE A 714 -8.49 18.99 -17.39
C PHE A 714 -9.34 19.01 -16.12
N GLU A 715 -10.26 18.04 -16.03
CA GLU A 715 -11.18 17.87 -14.90
C GLU A 715 -10.98 16.50 -14.26
N ARG A 716 -11.02 16.42 -12.94
CA ARG A 716 -11.05 15.18 -12.17
C ARG A 716 -12.43 15.00 -11.57
N VAL A 717 -12.89 13.75 -11.51
CA VAL A 717 -14.14 13.39 -10.83
C VAL A 717 -13.81 12.46 -9.67
N ARG A 718 -14.00 12.93 -8.44
CA ARG A 718 -13.86 12.12 -7.23
C ARG A 718 -15.22 11.73 -6.68
N PHE A 719 -15.32 10.53 -6.11
CA PHE A 719 -16.46 10.10 -5.31
C PHE A 719 -16.02 9.96 -3.85
N VAL A 720 -16.60 10.73 -2.94
CA VAL A 720 -16.28 10.65 -1.50
C VAL A 720 -17.26 9.73 -0.78
N ASP A 721 -16.74 8.81 0.03
CA ASP A 721 -17.56 7.98 0.92
C ASP A 721 -17.95 8.76 2.19
N ASP A 722 -19.24 9.01 2.37
CA ASP A 722 -19.79 9.76 3.51
C ASP A 722 -20.02 8.89 4.76
N THR A 723 -19.70 7.60 4.68
CA THR A 723 -19.83 6.65 5.80
C THR A 723 -18.65 6.64 6.76
N MET A 724 -17.59 7.39 6.49
CA MET A 724 -16.40 7.46 7.35
C MET A 724 -16.13 8.88 7.82
N ARG A 725 -15.62 9.00 9.04
CA ARG A 725 -15.12 10.27 9.58
C ARG A 725 -13.81 10.04 10.29
N VAL A 726 -12.84 10.92 10.04
CA VAL A 726 -11.61 10.95 10.83
C VAL A 726 -11.89 11.63 12.15
N VAL A 727 -11.56 10.95 13.24
CA VAL A 727 -11.68 11.43 14.62
C VAL A 727 -10.39 11.13 15.38
N GLU A 728 -10.21 11.74 16.55
CA GLU A 728 -9.18 11.29 17.50
C GLU A 728 -9.53 9.88 18.00
N LYS A 729 -8.51 9.03 18.22
CA LYS A 729 -8.73 7.67 18.74
C LYS A 729 -9.56 7.71 20.02
N PRO A 730 -10.76 7.10 20.03
CA PRO A 730 -11.62 7.10 21.20
C PRO A 730 -11.00 6.21 22.29
N ARG A 731 -11.40 6.43 23.55
CA ARG A 731 -11.05 5.55 24.67
C ARG A 731 -11.90 4.27 24.61
N ILE A 732 -11.69 3.48 23.58
CA ILE A 732 -12.30 2.16 23.41
C ILE A 732 -11.22 1.13 23.72
N THR A 733 -11.53 0.20 24.62
CA THR A 733 -10.73 -1.00 24.83
C THR A 733 -11.49 -2.16 24.20
N VAL A 734 -10.95 -2.70 23.11
CA VAL A 734 -11.45 -3.94 22.53
C VAL A 734 -10.71 -5.08 23.22
N ASP A 735 -11.38 -5.77 24.15
CA ASP A 735 -10.81 -6.92 24.87
C ASP A 735 -10.77 -8.16 23.96
N LEU A 736 -9.91 -8.13 22.93
CA LEU A 736 -9.50 -9.32 22.20
C LEU A 736 -8.01 -9.57 22.45
N PRO A 737 -7.60 -10.82 22.75
CA PRO A 737 -6.21 -11.13 23.10
C PRO A 737 -5.33 -11.09 21.86
N LEU A 738 -4.98 -9.91 21.40
CA LEU A 738 -3.99 -9.67 20.37
C LEU A 738 -2.77 -9.00 20.97
N VAL A 739 -1.97 -9.73 21.75
CA VAL A 739 -0.69 -9.17 22.23
C VAL A 739 0.32 -10.30 22.45
N ALA A 740 1.53 -10.20 21.87
CA ALA A 740 2.58 -9.52 22.61
C ALA A 740 3.18 -8.40 21.76
N VAL A 741 3.28 -7.25 22.41
CA VAL A 741 4.22 -6.18 22.11
C VAL A 741 5.42 -6.52 22.99
N HIS A 742 6.51 -6.95 22.38
CA HIS A 742 7.82 -6.92 23.03
C HIS A 742 8.64 -5.80 22.41
#